data_AF-A0A443NYK3-F1
#
_entry.id   AF-A0A443NYK3-F1
#
_cell.length_a   1.000
_cell.length_b   1.000
_cell.length_c   1.000
_cell.angle_alpha   90.00
_cell.angle_beta   90.00
_cell.angle_gamma   90.00
#
_symmetry.space_group_name_H-M   'P 1'
#
loop_
_entity.id
_entity.type
_entity.pdbx_description
1 polymer ?
#
loop_
_entity_poly.entity_id
_entity_poly.type
_entity_poly.pdbx_seq_one_letter_code
_entity_poly.pdbx_strand_id
1 'polypeptide(L)'
;MGVAVLRLTSSFTTPLFLTSSSSSLRRLPFRSLRFLSPSPRLPRKVLSASLASDFSTQSLASAEQQQKQKQPNKDGFITLRSQDFSAWYLDVIASAELADYGPVRGTMVIRPYGYAIWESIQDYLNAKFKETGHSNMYFPQFMPYSFIEKEASHVEGFSPEFALVTIGGGKELEEKLVVRPTSETIVNHMFTQWIHSYRDLPLMVNQWANVTRWEMRTKPFVRTLEFLWQEGHTAHATPEEAENEQAAIPVIAGRKSRAETFAGASRTYTIEAMMGDRKALQAGTSHNLGQNFSRAFETQFIDENGQRQHVWQTSWAVSTRFVGGIIMTHGDDAGLMLPPKVAPIQVKQHLPGGFRNVTACPKCPAEVREEIREYMTKKKKEKEEMNMLPHFDELANAYEEDEEDDVEVIERGKRPLAHGSEVSSARGSTTISTVSKTKKPKQKGPIDVFFTPNPDVVVQNRKAQGKQTRIDANDPYRKELRERACIRFARWMYDAEIPFNAVNCDSFGPMIEAIGQYGPGMKPPSYHEVRVPLLKKETEHSNNLMKGHRDDWVKYGCSIMMDGWTDKKGRTLLNFLVNCPKGTMFVESIDASSYSKDAEKMFQLIEKFVERIGEANVVQIVIDSAAANVLAGKFLEAKFAHLYWTPCAAH
;
A
#
# COMPACT_ATOMS: atom_id res chain seq x y z
N MET A 1 -10.55 0.02 67.07
CA MET A 1 -9.37 -0.28 66.24
C MET A 1 -9.52 0.56 64.98
N GLY A 2 -8.62 1.44 64.54
CA GLY A 2 -7.31 1.89 65.03
C GLY A 2 -6.61 2.58 63.85
N VAL A 3 -6.72 3.91 63.72
CA VAL A 3 -5.59 4.88 63.86
C VAL A 3 -4.44 4.63 62.86
N ALA A 4 -3.98 5.55 62.00
CA ALA A 4 -4.15 7.02 61.92
C ALA A 4 -4.56 7.44 60.48
N VAL A 5 -4.99 8.66 60.11
CA VAL A 5 -4.90 10.04 60.63
C VAL A 5 -3.53 10.74 60.42
N LEU A 6 -3.47 11.60 59.40
CA LEU A 6 -2.62 12.80 59.40
C LEU A 6 -3.32 13.92 58.59
N ARG A 7 -3.11 15.18 58.99
CA ARG A 7 -3.84 16.36 58.51
C ARG A 7 -2.88 17.44 58.03
N LEU A 8 -3.34 18.18 57.01
CA LEU A 8 -3.18 19.64 56.79
C LEU A 8 -2.05 20.38 57.53
N THR A 9 -1.21 21.07 56.75
CA THR A 9 -0.81 22.47 57.05
C THR A 9 -0.82 23.30 55.78
N SER A 10 -1.48 24.46 55.83
CA SER A 10 -1.45 25.50 54.80
C SER A 10 -0.54 26.65 55.22
N SER A 11 0.19 27.27 54.28
CA SER A 11 0.83 28.57 54.48
C SER A 11 0.73 29.44 53.22
N PHE A 12 0.28 30.69 53.39
CA PHE A 12 0.39 31.75 52.39
C PHE A 12 1.78 32.39 52.44
N THR A 13 2.34 32.79 51.29
CA THR A 13 3.07 34.07 51.16
C THR A 13 3.23 34.50 49.69
N THR A 14 2.76 35.71 49.39
CA THR A 14 3.11 36.57 48.25
C THR A 14 3.03 38.02 48.75
N PRO A 15 3.52 39.04 48.02
CA PRO A 15 4.44 39.05 46.87
C PRO A 15 5.69 39.93 47.16
N LEU A 16 6.52 40.21 46.15
CA LEU A 16 7.26 41.47 46.10
C LEU A 16 7.52 41.90 44.64
N PHE A 17 7.03 43.09 44.29
CA PHE A 17 7.36 43.79 43.03
C PHE A 17 8.73 44.47 43.15
N LEU A 18 9.40 44.70 42.02
CA LEU A 18 10.24 45.89 41.85
C LEU A 18 10.29 46.31 40.38
N THR A 19 10.37 47.62 40.15
CA THR A 19 10.13 48.27 38.85
C THR A 19 11.23 49.27 38.53
N SER A 20 11.71 49.32 37.27
CA SER A 20 12.28 50.52 36.61
C SER A 20 12.92 50.16 35.25
N SER A 21 13.32 51.09 34.40
CA SER A 21 12.49 52.03 33.61
C SER A 21 13.39 53.02 32.84
N SER A 22 13.33 53.01 31.49
CA SER A 22 13.86 54.09 30.61
C SER A 22 15.41 54.24 30.59
N SER A 23 16.09 55.02 29.71
CA SER A 23 15.69 55.83 28.53
C SER A 23 16.90 56.07 27.58
N SER A 24 16.64 56.61 26.37
CA SER A 24 17.51 57.57 25.62
C SER A 24 18.87 57.13 25.03
N LEU A 25 19.48 57.78 24.02
CA LEU A 25 19.02 58.44 22.75
C LEU A 25 20.25 58.95 21.93
N ARG A 26 20.14 59.05 20.58
CA ARG A 26 21.01 59.84 19.64
C ARG A 26 22.42 59.23 19.31
N ARG A 27 23.09 59.50 18.16
CA ARG A 27 22.79 60.32 16.95
C ARG A 27 23.52 59.86 15.66
N LEU A 28 23.07 60.40 14.51
CA LEU A 28 23.54 60.28 13.11
C LEU A 28 24.88 61.05 12.84
N PRO A 29 25.68 60.77 11.76
CA PRO A 29 25.34 61.04 10.33
C PRO A 29 25.84 59.99 9.29
N PHE A 30 25.65 60.06 7.96
CA PHE A 30 24.63 60.56 7.01
C PHE A 30 25.31 60.65 5.62
N ARG A 31 24.62 60.26 4.51
CA ARG A 31 24.94 60.36 3.04
C ARG A 31 24.99 58.99 2.32
N SER A 32 24.70 58.83 1.02
CA SER A 32 24.07 59.74 0.02
C SER A 32 23.75 59.04 -1.34
N LEU A 33 22.48 59.06 -1.77
CA LEU A 33 21.98 59.13 -3.19
C LEU A 33 22.30 57.93 -4.14
N ARG A 34 21.43 57.45 -5.07
CA ARG A 34 20.07 57.73 -5.61
C ARG A 34 19.46 56.34 -6.09
N PHE A 35 18.23 56.13 -6.59
CA PHE A 35 17.31 56.91 -7.45
C PHE A 35 15.80 56.51 -7.28
N LEU A 36 14.91 57.52 -7.38
CA LEU A 36 13.48 57.59 -7.77
C LEU A 36 12.47 56.39 -7.70
N SER A 37 11.55 56.47 -6.72
CA SER A 37 10.07 56.64 -6.83
C SER A 37 9.21 55.93 -7.92
N PRO A 38 7.98 55.47 -7.60
CA PRO A 38 6.80 56.37 -7.64
C PRO A 38 5.76 56.21 -6.48
N SER A 39 4.71 57.05 -6.50
CA SER A 39 3.57 57.15 -5.55
C SER A 39 2.48 58.07 -6.17
N PRO A 40 1.24 58.24 -5.63
CA PRO A 40 0.74 57.85 -4.30
C PRO A 40 -0.64 57.13 -4.25
N ARG A 41 -1.09 56.79 -3.02
CA ARG A 41 -2.49 56.58 -2.60
C ARG A 41 -2.88 57.67 -1.58
N LEU A 42 -4.18 57.80 -1.24
CA LEU A 42 -4.78 58.26 0.04
C LEU A 42 -6.32 58.34 -0.13
N PRO A 43 -7.18 58.40 0.92
CA PRO A 43 -7.16 57.75 2.24
C PRO A 43 -8.44 56.91 2.53
N ARG A 44 -8.52 56.22 3.69
CA ARG A 44 -9.76 55.58 4.20
C ARG A 44 -9.79 55.54 5.74
N LYS A 45 -10.83 56.08 6.38
CA LYS A 45 -11.13 56.13 7.83
C LYS A 45 -12.51 56.78 8.04
N VAL A 46 -13.39 56.47 9.00
CA VAL A 46 -13.68 55.29 9.87
C VAL A 46 -15.21 55.32 10.14
N LEU A 47 -15.89 54.17 10.32
CA LEU A 47 -16.97 54.00 11.31
C LEU A 47 -17.44 52.52 11.38
N SER A 48 -18.19 52.18 12.44
CA SER A 48 -18.52 50.81 12.86
C SER A 48 -20.03 50.58 13.01
N ALA A 49 -20.55 49.46 12.51
CA ALA A 49 -21.86 48.90 12.88
C ALA A 49 -21.89 47.38 12.61
N SER A 50 -22.82 46.68 13.27
CA SER A 50 -23.05 45.24 13.10
C SER A 50 -23.63 44.90 11.73
N LEU A 51 -23.18 43.78 11.15
CA LEU A 51 -23.96 42.91 10.27
C LEU A 51 -23.30 41.52 10.22
N ALA A 52 -23.70 40.66 11.16
CA ALA A 52 -23.21 39.28 11.27
C ALA A 52 -24.30 38.29 10.83
N SER A 53 -24.58 38.26 9.52
CA SER A 53 -25.53 37.36 8.88
C SER A 53 -25.19 37.14 7.39
N ASP A 54 -25.89 36.21 6.75
CA ASP A 54 -26.10 36.17 5.28
C ASP A 54 -24.93 35.76 4.36
N PHE A 55 -23.87 35.11 4.86
CA PHE A 55 -22.85 34.47 4.00
C PHE A 55 -22.46 33.01 4.37
N SER A 56 -23.32 32.28 5.09
CA SER A 56 -23.09 30.86 5.42
C SER A 56 -24.30 29.94 5.26
N THR A 57 -25.52 30.47 5.14
CA THR A 57 -26.76 29.68 5.09
C THR A 57 -27.03 29.04 3.73
N GLN A 58 -26.66 29.67 2.60
CA GLN A 58 -26.97 29.16 1.26
C GLN A 58 -26.14 27.93 0.85
N SER A 59 -24.89 27.82 1.30
CA SER A 59 -24.03 26.64 1.03
C SER A 59 -24.41 25.43 1.88
N LEU A 60 -24.84 25.65 3.14
CA LEU A 60 -25.35 24.59 4.00
C LEU A 60 -26.72 24.09 3.54
N ALA A 61 -27.68 24.99 3.28
CA ALA A 61 -29.03 24.61 2.84
C ALA A 61 -29.04 23.84 1.51
N SER A 62 -28.14 24.16 0.57
CA SER A 62 -28.02 23.42 -0.69
C SER A 62 -27.37 22.04 -0.52
N ALA A 63 -26.47 21.87 0.44
CA ALA A 63 -25.93 20.54 0.82
C ALA A 63 -26.97 19.69 1.57
N GLU A 64 -27.79 20.31 2.44
CA GLU A 64 -28.89 19.63 3.16
C GLU A 64 -30.01 19.18 2.22
N GLN A 65 -30.33 19.97 1.18
CA GLN A 65 -31.36 19.62 0.20
C GLN A 65 -30.99 18.43 -0.70
N GLN A 66 -29.70 18.11 -0.88
CA GLN A 66 -29.27 17.02 -1.78
C GLN A 66 -29.28 15.62 -1.17
N GLN A 67 -29.43 15.46 0.16
CA GLN A 67 -29.52 14.13 0.79
C GLN A 67 -30.60 14.00 1.87
N LYS A 68 -31.87 14.17 1.46
CA LYS A 68 -32.90 13.29 2.03
C LYS A 68 -32.60 11.86 1.57
N GLN A 69 -32.04 11.04 2.46
CA GLN A 69 -31.91 9.61 2.22
C GLN A 69 -33.30 9.05 1.88
N LYS A 70 -33.46 8.45 0.69
CA LYS A 70 -34.57 7.51 0.48
C LYS A 70 -34.42 6.42 1.53
N GLN A 71 -35.46 6.17 2.33
CA GLN A 71 -35.49 4.94 3.12
C GLN A 71 -35.42 3.75 2.15
N PRO A 72 -34.67 2.69 2.46
CA PRO A 72 -34.65 1.48 1.64
C PRO A 72 -36.06 0.90 1.53
N ASN A 73 -36.32 0.20 0.44
CA ASN A 73 -37.70 -0.09 0.03
C ASN A 73 -38.39 -1.09 0.98
N LYS A 74 -39.26 -0.59 1.87
CA LYS A 74 -39.88 -1.40 2.95
C LYS A 74 -40.80 -2.51 2.46
N ASP A 75 -41.21 -2.46 1.20
CA ASP A 75 -42.06 -3.47 0.56
C ASP A 75 -41.26 -4.74 0.15
N GLY A 76 -39.97 -4.81 0.47
CA GLY A 76 -39.11 -5.99 0.24
C GLY A 76 -38.71 -6.20 -1.22
N PHE A 77 -39.00 -5.23 -2.09
CA PHE A 77 -38.61 -5.25 -3.50
C PHE A 77 -37.24 -4.60 -3.70
N ILE A 78 -36.26 -5.41 -4.12
CA ILE A 78 -34.88 -4.99 -4.41
C ILE A 78 -34.81 -4.38 -5.82
N THR A 79 -34.23 -3.19 -5.94
CA THR A 79 -33.99 -2.53 -7.25
C THR A 79 -33.03 -3.36 -8.12
N LEU A 80 -33.28 -3.50 -9.43
CA LEU A 80 -32.38 -4.24 -10.33
C LEU A 80 -31.01 -3.54 -10.47
N ARG A 81 -29.92 -4.31 -10.51
CA ARG A 81 -28.54 -3.79 -10.66
C ARG A 81 -28.34 -2.98 -11.94
N SER A 82 -29.03 -3.36 -13.01
CA SER A 82 -29.04 -2.67 -14.31
C SER A 82 -29.83 -1.36 -14.32
N GLN A 83 -30.68 -1.12 -13.32
CA GLN A 83 -31.48 0.10 -13.18
C GLN A 83 -30.78 1.12 -12.29
N ASP A 84 -30.38 0.72 -11.07
CA ASP A 84 -29.58 1.53 -10.16
C ASP A 84 -28.84 0.62 -9.16
N PHE A 85 -27.56 0.36 -9.43
CA PHE A 85 -26.67 -0.43 -8.57
C PHE A 85 -26.45 0.20 -7.17
N SER A 86 -26.64 1.52 -7.02
CA SER A 86 -26.51 2.18 -5.71
C SER A 86 -27.78 2.03 -4.88
N ALA A 87 -28.96 2.04 -5.50
CA ALA A 87 -30.22 1.66 -4.85
C ALA A 87 -30.21 0.17 -4.49
N TRP A 88 -29.92 -0.71 -5.45
CA TRP A 88 -29.77 -2.16 -5.27
C TRP A 88 -28.92 -2.50 -4.04
N TYR A 89 -27.73 -1.91 -3.92
CA TYR A 89 -26.81 -2.18 -2.81
C TYR A 89 -27.42 -1.84 -1.43
N LEU A 90 -28.20 -0.75 -1.35
CA LEU A 90 -28.86 -0.33 -0.12
C LEU A 90 -30.10 -1.18 0.18
N ASP A 91 -30.88 -1.53 -0.84
CA ASP A 91 -32.00 -2.46 -0.73
C ASP A 91 -31.52 -3.84 -0.25
N VAL A 92 -30.42 -4.37 -0.80
CA VAL A 92 -29.82 -5.65 -0.36
C VAL A 92 -29.37 -5.59 1.11
N ILE A 93 -28.70 -4.52 1.54
CA ILE A 93 -28.27 -4.38 2.94
C ILE A 93 -29.45 -4.34 3.91
N ALA A 94 -30.54 -3.65 3.55
CA ALA A 94 -31.73 -3.56 4.36
C ALA A 94 -32.54 -4.88 4.35
N SER A 95 -32.81 -5.44 3.18
CA SER A 95 -33.61 -6.67 3.01
C SER A 95 -32.92 -7.92 3.54
N ALA A 96 -31.59 -7.97 3.52
CA ALA A 96 -30.80 -9.03 4.16
C ALA A 96 -30.40 -8.72 5.61
N GLU A 97 -30.93 -7.64 6.20
CA GLU A 97 -30.72 -7.24 7.61
C GLU A 97 -29.25 -7.19 8.04
N LEU A 98 -28.37 -6.63 7.19
CA LEU A 98 -26.93 -6.56 7.43
C LEU A 98 -26.50 -5.37 8.30
N ALA A 99 -27.07 -4.19 8.05
CA ALA A 99 -26.80 -2.98 8.82
C ALA A 99 -27.92 -1.95 8.66
N ASP A 100 -28.23 -1.23 9.74
CA ASP A 100 -29.09 -0.05 9.72
C ASP A 100 -28.25 1.24 9.72
N TYR A 101 -28.83 2.38 9.33
CA TYR A 101 -28.19 3.68 9.52
C TYR A 101 -28.20 4.07 11.00
N GLY A 102 -27.06 4.52 11.52
CA GLY A 102 -26.97 5.05 12.88
C GLY A 102 -27.58 6.45 12.99
N PRO A 103 -27.92 6.92 14.21
CA PRO A 103 -28.54 8.23 14.42
C PRO A 103 -27.61 9.40 14.10
N VAL A 104 -26.29 9.17 14.05
CA VAL A 104 -25.30 10.16 13.61
C VAL A 104 -25.04 9.97 12.11
N ARG A 105 -25.12 11.05 11.32
CA ARG A 105 -24.87 11.02 9.86
C ARG A 105 -23.56 10.28 9.56
N GLY A 106 -23.65 9.29 8.66
CA GLY A 106 -22.49 8.53 8.20
C GLY A 106 -22.07 7.36 9.08
N THR A 107 -22.70 7.15 10.24
CA THR A 107 -22.54 5.93 11.05
C THR A 107 -23.51 4.83 10.62
N MET A 108 -23.23 3.59 11.01
CA MET A 108 -24.10 2.42 10.78
C MET A 108 -24.15 1.53 12.02
N VAL A 109 -25.30 0.92 12.27
CA VAL A 109 -25.44 -0.16 13.26
C VAL A 109 -25.32 -1.47 12.50
N ILE A 110 -24.18 -2.15 12.62
CA ILE A 110 -24.01 -3.47 12.01
C ILE A 110 -24.88 -4.47 12.77
N ARG A 111 -25.84 -5.09 12.09
CA ARG A 111 -26.76 -6.07 12.67
C ARG A 111 -26.10 -7.45 12.75
N PRO A 112 -26.60 -8.39 13.57
CA PRO A 112 -25.92 -9.67 13.80
C PRO A 112 -25.56 -10.46 12.53
N TYR A 113 -26.39 -10.43 11.48
CA TYR A 113 -26.10 -11.15 10.24
C TYR A 113 -24.98 -10.49 9.40
N GLY A 114 -24.84 -9.16 9.47
CA GLY A 114 -23.70 -8.45 8.88
C GLY A 114 -22.44 -8.54 9.75
N TYR A 115 -22.60 -8.57 11.07
CA TYR A 115 -21.49 -8.67 12.02
C TYR A 115 -20.83 -10.05 11.96
N ALA A 116 -21.61 -11.13 11.83
CA ALA A 116 -21.07 -12.49 11.67
C ALA A 116 -20.22 -12.69 10.39
N ILE A 117 -20.43 -11.88 9.33
CA ILE A 117 -19.54 -11.86 8.16
C ILE A 117 -18.21 -11.21 8.53
N TRP A 118 -18.23 -10.14 9.34
CA TRP A 118 -17.02 -9.48 9.85
C TRP A 118 -16.27 -10.38 10.84
N GLU A 119 -16.95 -11.07 11.76
CA GLU A 119 -16.37 -12.09 12.64
C GLU A 119 -15.69 -13.22 11.83
N SER A 120 -16.35 -13.72 10.77
CA SER A 120 -15.77 -14.73 9.86
C SER A 120 -14.48 -14.25 9.17
N ILE A 121 -14.39 -12.96 8.82
CA ILE A 121 -13.17 -12.34 8.28
C ILE A 121 -12.12 -12.18 9.38
N GLN A 122 -12.54 -11.76 10.58
CA GLN A 122 -11.69 -11.54 11.74
C GLN A 122 -11.02 -12.81 12.24
N ASP A 123 -11.74 -13.93 12.31
CA ASP A 123 -11.18 -15.23 12.72
C ASP A 123 -10.16 -15.75 11.71
N TYR A 124 -10.48 -15.69 10.41
CA TYR A 124 -9.57 -16.10 9.34
C TYR A 124 -8.28 -15.28 9.36
N LEU A 125 -8.40 -13.95 9.45
CA LEU A 125 -7.25 -13.06 9.46
C LEU A 125 -6.43 -13.19 10.76
N ASN A 126 -7.07 -13.31 11.93
CA ASN A 126 -6.37 -13.59 13.19
C ASN A 126 -5.55 -14.89 13.16
N ALA A 127 -6.08 -15.95 12.53
CA ALA A 127 -5.32 -17.18 12.33
C ALA A 127 -4.07 -16.92 11.47
N LYS A 128 -4.22 -16.20 10.35
CA LYS A 128 -3.09 -15.89 9.44
C LYS A 128 -2.03 -14.98 10.06
N PHE A 129 -2.40 -14.03 10.92
CA PHE A 129 -1.41 -13.18 11.59
C PHE A 129 -0.67 -13.95 12.70
N LYS A 130 -1.33 -14.88 13.39
CA LYS A 130 -0.66 -15.80 14.33
C LYS A 130 0.28 -16.77 13.63
N GLU A 131 -0.09 -17.28 12.44
CA GLU A 131 0.80 -18.10 11.60
C GLU A 131 2.09 -17.36 11.20
N THR A 132 2.05 -16.02 11.05
CA THR A 132 3.23 -15.18 10.80
C THR A 132 3.81 -14.52 12.07
N GLY A 133 3.47 -15.01 13.27
CA GLY A 133 4.09 -14.58 14.52
C GLY A 133 3.63 -13.22 15.07
N HIS A 134 2.57 -12.61 14.52
CA HIS A 134 2.04 -11.35 15.03
C HIS A 134 1.26 -11.54 16.34
N SER A 135 1.42 -10.59 17.26
CA SER A 135 0.67 -10.54 18.53
C SER A 135 -0.43 -9.48 18.50
N ASN A 136 -1.64 -9.85 18.94
CA ASN A 136 -2.74 -8.89 19.09
C ASN A 136 -2.53 -8.01 20.33
N MET A 137 -2.81 -6.71 20.21
CA MET A 137 -2.88 -5.75 21.32
C MET A 137 -4.00 -4.71 21.12
N TYR A 138 -4.09 -3.74 22.03
CA TYR A 138 -5.03 -2.64 21.95
C TYR A 138 -4.42 -1.32 22.47
N PHE A 139 -4.40 -0.30 21.62
CA PHE A 139 -4.12 1.09 21.96
C PHE A 139 -5.43 1.85 22.25
N PRO A 140 -5.39 2.93 23.07
CA PRO A 140 -6.52 3.83 23.27
C PRO A 140 -7.14 4.40 21.99
N GLN A 141 -8.44 4.71 22.02
CA GLN A 141 -9.14 5.39 20.92
C GLN A 141 -8.82 6.89 20.86
N PHE A 142 -8.50 7.51 22.00
CA PHE A 142 -8.14 8.92 22.10
C PHE A 142 -6.61 9.08 22.12
N MET A 143 -6.10 10.01 21.31
CA MET A 143 -4.68 10.35 21.22
C MET A 143 -4.46 11.83 21.52
N PRO A 144 -3.34 12.24 22.16
CA PRO A 144 -2.98 13.64 22.33
C PRO A 144 -2.83 14.35 20.96
N TYR A 145 -3.36 15.57 20.81
CA TYR A 145 -3.23 16.31 19.55
C TYR A 145 -1.76 16.58 19.19
N SER A 146 -0.90 16.79 20.19
CA SER A 146 0.55 16.95 20.03
C SER A 146 1.25 15.73 19.43
N PHE A 147 0.64 14.54 19.43
CA PHE A 147 1.19 13.36 18.75
C PHE A 147 0.93 13.40 17.24
N ILE A 148 -0.18 14.00 16.81
CA ILE A 148 -0.48 14.21 15.38
C ILE A 148 0.47 15.26 14.78
N GLU A 149 0.75 16.35 15.51
CA GLU A 149 1.62 17.44 15.05
C GLU A 149 3.09 17.04 14.79
N LYS A 150 3.52 15.84 15.23
CA LYS A 150 4.91 15.36 15.04
C LYS A 150 5.25 14.96 13.60
N GLU A 151 4.27 14.65 12.75
CA GLU A 151 4.54 14.34 11.34
C GLU A 151 3.66 15.20 10.42
N ALA A 152 4.21 16.34 9.99
CA ALA A 152 3.54 17.32 9.14
C ALA A 152 2.95 16.71 7.85
N SER A 153 3.58 15.70 7.23
CA SER A 153 3.02 15.08 6.02
C SER A 153 1.75 14.27 6.32
N HIS A 154 1.67 13.68 7.51
CA HIS A 154 0.50 12.99 8.03
C HIS A 154 -0.60 13.98 8.47
N VAL A 155 -0.21 15.11 9.08
CA VAL A 155 -1.14 16.22 9.40
C VAL A 155 -1.83 16.73 8.13
N GLU A 156 -1.08 17.05 7.07
CA GLU A 156 -1.65 17.57 5.82
C GLU A 156 -2.63 16.58 5.16
N GLY A 157 -2.37 15.27 5.28
CA GLY A 157 -3.23 14.22 4.75
C GLY A 157 -4.56 14.02 5.48
N PHE A 158 -4.59 14.21 6.81
CA PHE A 158 -5.75 13.88 7.65
C PHE A 158 -6.44 15.07 8.35
N SER A 159 -5.86 16.28 8.30
CA SER A 159 -6.39 17.51 8.91
C SER A 159 -7.91 17.74 8.75
N PRO A 160 -8.52 17.62 7.55
CA PRO A 160 -9.97 17.82 7.40
C PRO A 160 -10.85 16.66 7.91
N GLU A 161 -10.26 15.53 8.31
CA GLU A 161 -10.99 14.30 8.72
C GLU A 161 -10.99 14.06 10.24
N PHE A 162 -10.29 14.87 11.05
CA PHE A 162 -10.18 14.64 12.50
C PHE A 162 -11.47 14.96 13.28
N ALA A 163 -11.94 14.01 14.08
CA ALA A 163 -12.87 14.29 15.18
C ALA A 163 -12.10 14.64 16.46
N LEU A 164 -12.45 15.77 17.08
CA LEU A 164 -11.75 16.31 18.26
C LEU A 164 -12.63 16.27 19.51
N VAL A 165 -12.07 15.81 20.62
CA VAL A 165 -12.62 15.97 21.97
C VAL A 165 -11.94 17.15 22.64
N THR A 166 -12.69 18.23 22.83
CA THR A 166 -12.23 19.45 23.53
C THR A 166 -12.77 19.56 24.95
N ILE A 167 -13.82 18.81 25.29
CA ILE A 167 -14.50 18.85 26.59
C ILE A 167 -14.57 17.42 27.15
N GLY A 168 -14.07 17.23 28.38
CA GLY A 168 -14.16 15.97 29.13
C GLY A 168 -14.71 16.23 30.54
N GLY A 169 -15.64 15.39 31.00
CA GLY A 169 -16.26 15.53 32.33
C GLY A 169 -16.96 16.88 32.58
N GLY A 170 -17.38 17.58 31.52
CA GLY A 170 -17.99 18.92 31.60
C GLY A 170 -16.99 20.09 31.71
N LYS A 171 -15.69 19.86 31.53
CA LYS A 171 -14.65 20.90 31.49
C LYS A 171 -13.91 20.89 30.16
N GLU A 172 -13.45 22.04 29.70
CA GLU A 172 -12.50 22.13 28.59
C GLU A 172 -11.17 21.46 29.00
N LEU A 173 -10.54 20.74 28.06
CA LEU A 173 -9.31 20.00 28.28
C LEU A 173 -8.07 20.89 28.02
N GLU A 174 -7.03 20.74 28.84
CA GLU A 174 -5.76 21.47 28.69
C GLU A 174 -5.06 21.12 27.36
N GLU A 175 -5.10 19.85 26.96
CA GLU A 175 -4.77 19.39 25.61
C GLU A 175 -6.01 18.76 24.96
N LYS A 176 -6.24 19.08 23.68
CA LYS A 176 -7.31 18.47 22.89
C LYS A 176 -6.94 17.02 22.57
N LEU A 177 -7.93 16.13 22.56
CA LEU A 177 -7.73 14.74 22.15
C LEU A 177 -8.32 14.50 20.75
N VAL A 178 -7.63 13.69 19.95
CA VAL A 178 -8.07 13.24 18.63
C VAL A 178 -8.68 11.86 18.77
N VAL A 179 -9.86 11.64 18.20
CA VAL A 179 -10.42 10.29 18.02
C VAL A 179 -9.70 9.65 16.84
N ARG A 180 -9.04 8.51 17.02
CA ARG A 180 -8.09 7.95 16.03
C ARG A 180 -8.71 7.79 14.62
N PRO A 181 -8.12 8.42 13.58
CA PRO A 181 -8.39 8.05 12.18
C PRO A 181 -7.52 6.87 11.73
N THR A 182 -6.39 6.67 12.42
CA THR A 182 -5.35 5.64 12.24
C THR A 182 -4.43 5.71 13.47
N SER A 183 -3.68 4.66 13.82
CA SER A 183 -2.94 4.62 15.10
C SER A 183 -1.42 4.84 15.02
N GLU A 184 -0.82 5.14 13.85
CA GLU A 184 0.64 5.23 13.69
C GLU A 184 1.34 6.10 14.75
N THR A 185 0.74 7.22 15.16
CA THR A 185 1.36 8.18 16.09
C THR A 185 1.38 7.69 17.53
N ILE A 186 0.31 7.03 18.02
CA ILE A 186 0.31 6.40 19.36
C ILE A 186 1.14 5.11 19.37
N VAL A 187 1.11 4.34 18.28
CA VAL A 187 1.98 3.17 18.06
C VAL A 187 3.45 3.58 18.18
N ASN A 188 3.87 4.61 17.44
CA ASN A 188 5.27 5.07 17.47
C ASN A 188 5.70 5.64 18.82
N HIS A 189 4.81 6.35 19.53
CA HIS A 189 5.09 6.81 20.89
C HIS A 189 5.40 5.65 21.84
N MET A 190 4.63 4.56 21.77
CA MET A 190 4.87 3.37 22.60
C MET A 190 6.07 2.55 22.10
N PHE A 191 6.28 2.44 20.78
CA PHE A 191 7.46 1.76 20.23
C PHE A 191 8.77 2.41 20.72
N THR A 192 8.84 3.74 20.84
CA THR A 192 9.99 4.44 21.43
C THR A 192 10.20 4.12 22.92
N GLN A 193 9.17 3.65 23.64
CA GLN A 193 9.28 3.17 25.02
C GLN A 193 9.61 1.68 25.14
N TRP A 194 9.32 0.87 24.13
CA TRP A 194 9.49 -0.59 24.17
C TRP A 194 10.75 -1.10 23.45
N ILE A 195 11.20 -0.39 22.41
CA ILE A 195 12.32 -0.80 21.57
C ILE A 195 13.59 -0.08 22.04
N HIS A 196 14.60 -0.83 22.44
CA HIS A 196 15.88 -0.31 22.94
C HIS A 196 17.10 -1.00 22.31
N SER A 197 16.96 -2.26 21.90
CA SER A 197 18.01 -3.13 21.36
C SER A 197 17.49 -3.91 20.14
N TYR A 198 18.41 -4.43 19.32
CA TYR A 198 18.10 -5.37 18.23
C TYR A 198 17.34 -6.63 18.71
N ARG A 199 17.39 -6.95 20.01
CA ARG A 199 16.66 -8.07 20.63
C ARG A 199 15.17 -7.83 20.84
N ASP A 200 14.74 -6.57 20.76
CA ASP A 200 13.33 -6.17 20.87
C ASP A 200 12.65 -6.18 19.48
N LEU A 201 13.33 -6.72 18.47
CA LEU A 201 12.94 -6.72 17.06
C LEU A 201 13.01 -8.16 16.49
N PRO A 202 12.15 -8.52 15.52
CA PRO A 202 11.07 -7.70 14.97
C PRO A 202 9.87 -7.62 15.92
N LEU A 203 9.36 -6.41 16.16
CA LEU A 203 8.12 -6.20 16.91
C LEU A 203 6.95 -6.21 15.93
N MET A 204 6.19 -7.31 15.91
CA MET A 204 5.12 -7.55 14.93
C MET A 204 3.77 -7.63 15.64
N VAL A 205 2.94 -6.61 15.48
CA VAL A 205 1.77 -6.40 16.34
C VAL A 205 0.54 -5.96 15.56
N ASN A 206 -0.63 -6.34 16.08
CA ASN A 206 -1.91 -6.19 15.39
C ASN A 206 -3.00 -5.67 16.32
N GLN A 207 -3.91 -4.83 15.82
CA GLN A 207 -5.05 -4.29 16.55
C GLN A 207 -6.35 -4.51 15.75
N TRP A 208 -7.39 -4.96 16.43
CA TRP A 208 -8.78 -4.90 15.96
C TRP A 208 -9.48 -3.74 16.67
N ALA A 209 -10.02 -2.80 15.90
CA ALA A 209 -10.47 -1.51 16.43
C ALA A 209 -11.59 -0.87 15.60
N ASN A 210 -12.27 0.09 16.21
CA ASN A 210 -12.95 1.17 15.50
C ASN A 210 -11.98 2.33 15.21
N VAL A 211 -12.17 3.01 14.08
CA VAL A 211 -11.53 4.29 13.75
C VAL A 211 -12.56 5.28 13.20
N THR A 212 -12.24 6.57 13.30
CA THR A 212 -13.14 7.68 12.97
C THR A 212 -12.49 8.62 11.96
N ARG A 213 -13.16 8.85 10.83
CA ARG A 213 -12.75 9.82 9.79
C ARG A 213 -13.97 10.63 9.37
N TRP A 214 -13.85 11.96 9.32
CA TRP A 214 -15.01 12.87 9.16
C TRP A 214 -15.53 12.94 7.71
N GLU A 215 -16.11 11.82 7.28
CA GLU A 215 -16.36 11.52 5.87
C GLU A 215 -17.62 12.18 5.30
N MET A 216 -17.43 13.08 4.33
CA MET A 216 -18.52 13.90 3.77
C MET A 216 -19.53 13.11 2.91
N ARG A 217 -19.08 12.02 2.26
CA ARG A 217 -19.89 11.18 1.35
C ARG A 217 -19.81 9.70 1.77
N THR A 218 -20.81 9.25 2.53
CA THR A 218 -20.83 7.91 3.13
C THR A 218 -21.76 6.91 2.42
N LYS A 219 -21.35 5.63 2.37
CA LYS A 219 -22.11 4.47 1.91
C LYS A 219 -21.81 3.30 2.88
N PRO A 220 -22.81 2.62 3.47
CA PRO A 220 -22.61 1.57 4.47
C PRO A 220 -21.58 0.51 4.05
N PHE A 221 -20.77 0.04 5.00
CA PHE A 221 -19.55 -0.77 4.84
C PHE A 221 -18.42 -0.11 4.03
N VAL A 222 -18.70 0.48 2.86
CA VAL A 222 -17.70 0.99 1.91
C VAL A 222 -16.95 2.23 2.43
N ARG A 223 -17.68 3.19 3.00
CA ARG A 223 -17.16 4.48 3.48
C ARG A 223 -18.13 5.03 4.52
N THR A 224 -17.78 4.94 5.80
CA THR A 224 -18.58 5.43 6.94
C THR A 224 -17.72 6.29 7.84
N LEU A 225 -18.36 7.15 8.65
CA LEU A 225 -17.67 8.08 9.55
C LEU A 225 -16.94 7.34 10.68
N GLU A 226 -17.57 6.29 11.19
CA GLU A 226 -16.94 5.26 12.02
C GLU A 226 -16.97 3.94 11.23
N PHE A 227 -15.87 3.19 11.29
CA PHE A 227 -15.82 1.83 10.74
C PHE A 227 -14.95 0.92 11.62
N LEU A 228 -15.26 -0.38 11.59
CA LEU A 228 -14.41 -1.40 12.19
C LEU A 228 -13.31 -1.78 11.20
N TRP A 229 -12.11 -1.98 11.72
CA TRP A 229 -10.98 -2.43 10.95
C TRP A 229 -10.00 -3.26 11.77
N GLN A 230 -9.06 -3.82 11.04
CA GLN A 230 -7.80 -4.31 11.56
C GLN A 230 -6.67 -3.40 11.07
N GLU A 231 -5.71 -3.12 11.95
CA GLU A 231 -4.46 -2.45 11.62
C GLU A 231 -3.28 -3.18 12.24
N GLY A 232 -2.32 -3.56 11.40
CA GLY A 232 -1.07 -4.22 11.76
C GLY A 232 0.06 -3.21 11.64
N HIS A 233 0.93 -3.18 12.63
CA HIS A 233 2.08 -2.27 12.69
C HIS A 233 3.32 -3.08 13.04
N THR A 234 4.43 -2.86 12.34
CA THR A 234 5.66 -3.61 12.58
C THR A 234 6.88 -2.69 12.71
N ALA A 235 7.88 -3.16 13.47
CA ALA A 235 9.21 -2.56 13.53
C ALA A 235 10.28 -3.63 13.35
N HIS A 236 11.23 -3.37 12.47
CA HIS A 236 12.28 -4.28 12.02
C HIS A 236 13.66 -3.61 12.12
N ALA A 237 14.72 -4.42 12.14
CA ALA A 237 16.10 -3.92 12.20
C ALA A 237 16.60 -3.51 10.81
N THR A 238 16.16 -4.18 9.75
CA THR A 238 16.62 -3.97 8.37
C THR A 238 15.49 -3.54 7.40
N PRO A 239 15.81 -2.81 6.31
CA PRO A 239 14.82 -2.53 5.26
C PRO A 239 14.42 -3.78 4.49
N GLU A 240 15.28 -4.81 4.44
CA GLU A 240 14.98 -6.09 3.81
C GLU A 240 13.90 -6.88 4.56
N GLU A 241 13.96 -6.94 5.90
CA GLU A 241 12.87 -7.47 6.75
C GLU A 241 11.55 -6.73 6.48
N ALA A 242 11.56 -5.39 6.55
CA ALA A 242 10.37 -4.56 6.36
C ALA A 242 9.78 -4.59 4.94
N GLU A 243 10.56 -4.97 3.92
CA GLU A 243 10.04 -5.19 2.56
C GLU A 243 9.54 -6.63 2.38
N ASN A 244 10.03 -7.60 3.15
CA ASN A 244 9.54 -9.00 3.12
C ASN A 244 8.21 -9.19 3.86
N GLU A 245 7.85 -8.29 4.80
CA GLU A 245 6.60 -8.30 5.59
C GLU A 245 5.33 -7.91 4.77
N GLN A 246 5.33 -8.19 3.47
CA GLN A 246 4.20 -7.90 2.58
C GLN A 246 3.12 -8.99 2.69
N ALA A 247 2.10 -8.72 3.50
CA ALA A 247 0.97 -9.60 3.74
C ALA A 247 0.32 -10.15 2.45
N ALA A 248 0.44 -11.46 2.23
CA ALA A 248 0.00 -12.13 1.01
C ALA A 248 -1.52 -12.39 0.98
N ILE A 249 -2.25 -11.62 0.18
CA ILE A 249 -3.70 -11.83 -0.08
C ILE A 249 -3.92 -11.97 -1.60
N PRO A 250 -4.57 -13.04 -2.10
CA PRO A 250 -4.73 -13.30 -3.53
C PRO A 250 -5.83 -12.44 -4.17
N VAL A 251 -5.41 -11.47 -4.97
CA VAL A 251 -6.19 -10.39 -5.61
C VAL A 251 -5.40 -9.80 -6.79
N ILE A 252 -5.86 -8.70 -7.40
CA ILE A 252 -4.96 -7.80 -8.14
C ILE A 252 -4.11 -7.03 -7.11
N ALA A 253 -3.00 -7.64 -6.70
CA ALA A 253 -1.98 -7.00 -5.89
C ALA A 253 -1.19 -6.00 -6.76
N GLY A 254 -1.09 -4.76 -6.30
CA GLY A 254 -0.42 -3.68 -7.04
C GLY A 254 0.30 -2.70 -6.13
N ARG A 255 1.18 -1.90 -6.73
CA ARG A 255 1.80 -0.74 -6.06
C ARG A 255 1.07 0.53 -6.49
N LYS A 256 0.65 1.35 -5.53
CA LYS A 256 0.02 2.65 -5.81
C LYS A 256 1.00 3.59 -6.53
N SER A 257 0.44 4.54 -7.27
CA SER A 257 1.22 5.67 -7.81
C SER A 257 1.79 6.52 -6.65
N ARG A 258 2.76 7.39 -6.93
CA ARG A 258 3.30 8.29 -5.90
C ARG A 258 2.26 9.31 -5.39
N ALA A 259 1.24 9.65 -6.18
CA ALA A 259 0.14 10.50 -5.74
C ALA A 259 -0.85 9.75 -4.84
N GLU A 260 -1.07 8.46 -5.12
CA GLU A 260 -1.98 7.58 -4.38
C GLU A 260 -1.27 6.80 -3.23
N THR A 261 -0.08 7.25 -2.81
CA THR A 261 0.68 6.64 -1.71
C THR A 261 0.27 7.29 -0.38
N PHE A 262 0.15 6.47 0.67
CA PHE A 262 -0.26 6.91 2.01
C PHE A 262 0.63 8.02 2.59
N ALA A 263 0.02 8.97 3.31
CA ALA A 263 0.69 10.10 3.95
C ALA A 263 1.68 9.63 5.04
N GLY A 264 2.97 9.81 4.77
CA GLY A 264 4.07 9.29 5.60
C GLY A 264 4.69 7.97 5.11
N ALA A 265 4.17 7.34 4.05
CA ALA A 265 4.73 6.08 3.52
C ALA A 265 5.81 6.28 2.43
N SER A 266 6.80 5.38 2.40
CA SER A 266 7.80 5.26 1.32
C SER A 266 7.22 4.53 0.10
N ARG A 267 6.40 3.50 0.33
CA ARG A 267 5.65 2.74 -0.69
C ARG A 267 4.28 2.36 -0.14
N THR A 268 3.28 2.30 -1.00
CA THR A 268 1.98 1.67 -0.67
C THR A 268 1.69 0.58 -1.70
N TYR A 269 1.47 -0.62 -1.18
CA TYR A 269 0.91 -1.77 -1.85
C TYR A 269 -0.60 -1.84 -1.55
N THR A 270 -1.37 -2.31 -2.52
CA THR A 270 -2.83 -2.25 -2.52
C THR A 270 -3.41 -3.53 -3.08
N ILE A 271 -4.59 -3.89 -2.60
CA ILE A 271 -5.38 -4.99 -3.13
C ILE A 271 -6.64 -4.42 -3.81
N GLU A 272 -6.63 -4.37 -5.14
CA GLU A 272 -7.73 -3.76 -5.92
C GLU A 272 -8.73 -4.83 -6.39
N ALA A 273 -10.02 -4.53 -6.27
CA ALA A 273 -11.11 -5.36 -6.75
C ALA A 273 -12.05 -4.56 -7.67
N MET A 274 -12.63 -5.19 -8.69
CA MET A 274 -13.63 -4.58 -9.57
C MET A 274 -15.04 -4.94 -9.09
N MET A 275 -15.88 -3.94 -8.87
CA MET A 275 -17.26 -4.10 -8.39
C MET A 275 -18.23 -4.34 -9.55
N GLY A 276 -19.45 -4.82 -9.25
CA GLY A 276 -20.49 -5.06 -10.25
C GLY A 276 -20.92 -3.83 -11.07
N ASP A 277 -20.76 -2.60 -10.54
CA ASP A 277 -20.95 -1.34 -11.28
C ASP A 277 -19.71 -0.86 -12.06
N ARG A 278 -18.73 -1.76 -12.25
CA ARG A 278 -17.46 -1.51 -12.97
C ARG A 278 -16.59 -0.42 -12.35
N LYS A 279 -16.77 -0.12 -11.06
CA LYS A 279 -15.86 0.75 -10.28
C LYS A 279 -14.81 -0.08 -9.54
N ALA A 280 -13.59 0.45 -9.45
CA ALA A 280 -12.55 -0.13 -8.61
C ALA A 280 -12.80 0.15 -7.12
N LEU A 281 -12.45 -0.82 -6.28
CA LEU A 281 -12.48 -0.73 -4.83
C LEU A 281 -11.17 -1.29 -4.25
N GLN A 282 -10.40 -0.42 -3.60
CA GLN A 282 -9.29 -0.80 -2.73
C GLN A 282 -9.84 -1.57 -1.52
N ALA A 283 -9.61 -2.88 -1.49
CA ALA A 283 -10.12 -3.78 -0.45
C ALA A 283 -9.23 -3.84 0.81
N GLY A 284 -7.99 -3.33 0.73
CA GLY A 284 -7.00 -3.29 1.80
C GLY A 284 -5.66 -2.74 1.29
N THR A 285 -4.73 -2.42 2.19
CA THR A 285 -3.41 -1.87 1.85
C THR A 285 -2.31 -2.38 2.78
N SER A 286 -1.07 -2.35 2.28
CA SER A 286 0.16 -2.50 3.05
C SER A 286 1.14 -1.38 2.69
N HIS A 287 1.80 -0.81 3.68
CA HIS A 287 2.59 0.41 3.58
C HIS A 287 3.99 0.15 4.13
N ASN A 288 5.02 0.23 3.29
CA ASN A 288 6.40 0.37 3.80
C ASN A 288 6.57 1.85 4.20
N LEU A 289 6.65 2.09 5.51
CA LEU A 289 6.79 3.43 6.11
C LEU A 289 8.25 3.90 6.12
N GLY A 290 9.20 3.04 5.74
CA GLY A 290 10.62 3.31 5.77
C GLY A 290 11.09 3.59 7.19
N GLN A 291 11.69 4.76 7.38
CA GLN A 291 12.07 5.31 8.69
C GLN A 291 11.38 6.65 8.95
N ASN A 292 10.23 6.94 8.32
CA ASN A 292 9.62 8.28 8.38
C ASN A 292 9.08 8.56 9.78
N PHE A 293 8.21 7.69 10.29
CA PHE A 293 7.66 7.81 11.64
C PHE A 293 8.73 7.56 12.72
N SER A 294 9.58 6.54 12.57
CA SER A 294 10.68 6.27 13.52
C SER A 294 11.70 7.40 13.65
N ARG A 295 11.80 8.31 12.67
CA ARG A 295 12.55 9.58 12.80
C ARG A 295 11.75 10.66 13.51
N ALA A 296 10.48 10.85 13.17
CA ALA A 296 9.60 11.84 13.81
C ALA A 296 9.31 11.56 15.31
N PHE A 297 9.36 10.29 15.72
CA PHE A 297 9.15 9.84 17.10
C PHE A 297 10.43 9.36 17.80
N GLU A 298 11.60 9.54 17.17
CA GLU A 298 12.92 9.12 17.66
C GLU A 298 13.02 7.63 18.07
N THR A 299 12.19 6.77 17.46
CA THR A 299 12.18 5.31 17.69
C THR A 299 13.50 4.69 17.20
N GLN A 300 14.39 4.43 18.15
CA GLN A 300 15.76 3.94 17.91
C GLN A 300 16.04 2.65 18.69
N PHE A 301 16.89 1.80 18.14
CA PHE A 301 17.46 0.63 18.81
C PHE A 301 18.99 0.66 18.76
N ILE A 302 19.63 -0.03 19.70
CA ILE A 302 21.07 -0.33 19.67
C ILE A 302 21.27 -1.62 18.87
N ASP A 303 22.01 -1.54 17.76
CA ASP A 303 22.37 -2.69 16.92
C ASP A 303 23.47 -3.58 17.54
N GLU A 304 23.75 -4.72 16.89
CA GLU A 304 24.79 -5.68 17.36
C GLU A 304 26.20 -5.07 17.45
N ASN A 305 26.46 -3.95 16.76
CA ASN A 305 27.74 -3.23 16.78
C ASN A 305 27.75 -2.11 17.85
N GLY A 306 26.69 -1.99 18.66
CA GLY A 306 26.53 -0.95 19.67
C GLY A 306 26.12 0.42 19.12
N GLN A 307 25.70 0.52 17.85
CA GLN A 307 25.31 1.80 17.24
C GLN A 307 23.80 2.02 17.33
N ARG A 308 23.38 3.28 17.52
CA ARG A 308 21.97 3.67 17.47
C ARG A 308 21.48 3.74 16.02
N GLN A 309 20.47 2.96 15.69
CA GLN A 309 19.79 2.95 14.39
C GLN A 309 18.30 3.27 14.59
N HIS A 310 17.65 3.84 13.57
CA HIS A 310 16.18 3.97 13.55
C HIS A 310 15.55 2.69 12.99
N VAL A 311 14.44 2.24 13.58
CA VAL A 311 13.70 1.05 13.11
C VAL A 311 13.08 1.27 11.72
N TRP A 312 12.99 0.20 10.95
CA TRP A 312 12.25 0.14 9.68
C TRP A 312 10.83 -0.36 9.94
N GLN A 313 9.83 0.29 9.36
CA GLN A 313 8.43 0.07 9.78
C GLN A 313 7.49 -0.26 8.62
N THR A 314 6.47 -1.07 8.93
CA THR A 314 5.30 -1.25 8.07
C THR A 314 4.01 -0.94 8.84
N SER A 315 2.97 -0.57 8.08
CA SER A 315 1.58 -0.47 8.54
C SER A 315 0.71 -1.13 7.47
N TRP A 316 -0.29 -1.92 7.84
CA TRP A 316 -1.16 -2.61 6.88
C TRP A 316 -2.55 -2.89 7.47
N ALA A 317 -3.60 -2.79 6.65
CA ALA A 317 -4.98 -2.73 7.16
C ALA A 317 -6.06 -3.26 6.20
N VAL A 318 -7.10 -3.86 6.78
CA VAL A 318 -8.36 -4.25 6.13
C VAL A 318 -9.53 -3.80 7.01
N SER A 319 -10.58 -3.21 6.41
CA SER A 319 -11.76 -2.72 7.13
C SER A 319 -13.06 -3.40 6.70
N THR A 320 -14.17 -3.06 7.34
CA THR A 320 -15.53 -3.49 6.94
C THR A 320 -15.88 -3.16 5.49
N ARG A 321 -15.09 -2.32 4.78
CA ARG A 321 -15.13 -2.17 3.32
C ARG A 321 -15.05 -3.52 2.59
N PHE A 322 -14.33 -4.50 3.13
CA PHE A 322 -14.23 -5.85 2.57
C PHE A 322 -15.60 -6.55 2.49
N VAL A 323 -16.46 -6.36 3.51
CA VAL A 323 -17.85 -6.84 3.49
C VAL A 323 -18.66 -6.15 2.38
N GLY A 324 -18.50 -4.83 2.23
CA GLY A 324 -19.10 -4.07 1.12
C GLY A 324 -18.65 -4.57 -0.26
N GLY A 325 -17.38 -4.94 -0.40
CA GLY A 325 -16.83 -5.57 -1.60
C GLY A 325 -17.43 -6.95 -1.88
N ILE A 326 -17.54 -7.82 -0.88
CA ILE A 326 -18.19 -9.14 -1.01
C ILE A 326 -19.62 -8.98 -1.54
N ILE A 327 -20.40 -8.05 -0.98
CA ILE A 327 -21.76 -7.75 -1.43
C ILE A 327 -21.76 -7.31 -2.90
N MET A 328 -20.94 -6.31 -3.27
CA MET A 328 -20.93 -5.72 -4.63
C MET A 328 -20.28 -6.61 -5.71
N THR A 329 -19.52 -7.63 -5.34
CA THR A 329 -18.90 -8.59 -6.28
C THR A 329 -19.78 -9.81 -6.53
N HIS A 330 -20.45 -10.33 -5.49
CA HIS A 330 -21.18 -11.60 -5.58
C HIS A 330 -22.70 -11.45 -5.68
N GLY A 331 -23.26 -10.38 -5.14
CA GLY A 331 -24.71 -10.17 -5.09
C GLY A 331 -25.37 -10.07 -6.47
N ASP A 332 -26.60 -10.60 -6.55
CA ASP A 332 -27.42 -10.64 -7.76
C ASP A 332 -28.73 -9.86 -7.60
N ASP A 333 -29.59 -9.95 -8.61
CA ASP A 333 -30.89 -9.24 -8.63
C ASP A 333 -31.96 -9.90 -7.74
N ALA A 334 -31.67 -11.07 -7.15
CA ALA A 334 -32.45 -11.67 -6.05
C ALA A 334 -31.89 -11.29 -4.67
N GLY A 335 -30.61 -10.90 -4.59
CA GLY A 335 -30.05 -10.09 -3.52
C GLY A 335 -28.67 -10.55 -3.04
N LEU A 336 -28.58 -10.88 -1.75
CA LEU A 336 -27.31 -11.19 -1.09
C LEU A 336 -26.84 -12.63 -1.39
N MET A 337 -25.70 -12.73 -2.08
CA MET A 337 -24.97 -13.98 -2.30
C MET A 337 -23.66 -13.93 -1.52
N LEU A 338 -23.46 -14.86 -0.56
CA LEU A 338 -22.26 -14.94 0.27
C LEU A 338 -21.40 -16.15 -0.12
N PRO A 339 -20.07 -15.99 -0.28
CA PRO A 339 -19.16 -17.13 -0.40
C PRO A 339 -19.27 -18.04 0.83
N PRO A 340 -19.34 -19.39 0.71
CA PRO A 340 -19.65 -20.28 1.83
C PRO A 340 -18.74 -20.13 3.06
N LYS A 341 -17.47 -19.74 2.87
CA LYS A 341 -16.51 -19.52 3.98
C LYS A 341 -16.83 -18.32 4.88
N VAL A 342 -17.67 -17.38 4.44
CA VAL A 342 -18.08 -16.18 5.20
C VAL A 342 -19.59 -16.06 5.34
N ALA A 343 -20.34 -17.10 4.99
CA ALA A 343 -21.80 -17.15 5.11
C ALA A 343 -22.19 -17.61 6.53
N PRO A 344 -22.83 -16.78 7.38
CA PRO A 344 -23.15 -17.16 8.75
C PRO A 344 -24.13 -18.34 8.86
N ILE A 345 -24.92 -18.58 7.81
CA ILE A 345 -25.83 -19.72 7.68
C ILE A 345 -25.60 -20.38 6.32
N GLN A 346 -24.73 -21.39 6.27
CA GLN A 346 -24.42 -22.13 5.03
C GLN A 346 -25.61 -22.96 4.50
N VAL A 347 -26.40 -23.57 5.40
CA VAL A 347 -27.56 -24.41 5.03
C VAL A 347 -28.74 -24.15 5.94
N LYS A 348 -29.87 -23.67 5.37
CA LYS A 348 -31.13 -23.49 6.09
C LYS A 348 -31.91 -24.81 6.15
N GLN A 349 -31.76 -25.58 7.24
CA GLN A 349 -32.29 -26.95 7.44
C GLN A 349 -33.76 -27.19 7.04
N HIS A 350 -34.61 -26.16 7.00
CA HIS A 350 -35.98 -26.27 6.48
C HIS A 350 -36.07 -26.65 4.98
N LEU A 351 -35.03 -26.40 4.17
CA LEU A 351 -35.03 -26.75 2.74
C LEU A 351 -35.00 -28.28 2.52
N PRO A 352 -33.99 -29.04 3.04
CA PRO A 352 -33.96 -30.50 2.93
C PRO A 352 -35.08 -31.20 3.72
N GLY A 353 -35.56 -30.60 4.81
CA GLY A 353 -36.54 -31.18 5.73
C GLY A 353 -35.99 -32.38 6.53
N GLY A 354 -36.86 -33.06 7.27
CA GLY A 354 -36.53 -34.29 8.02
C GLY A 354 -35.92 -34.09 9.42
N PHE A 355 -35.68 -32.85 9.85
CA PHE A 355 -35.19 -32.54 11.20
C PHE A 355 -36.35 -32.42 12.19
N ARG A 356 -36.25 -33.06 13.36
CA ARG A 356 -37.35 -33.17 14.36
C ARG A 356 -37.98 -31.84 14.77
N ASN A 357 -37.20 -30.75 14.75
CA ASN A 357 -37.62 -29.43 15.21
C ASN A 357 -37.79 -28.41 14.06
N VAL A 358 -37.78 -28.84 12.78
CA VAL A 358 -37.80 -27.92 11.63
C VAL A 358 -38.78 -28.41 10.56
N THR A 359 -39.88 -27.67 10.36
CA THR A 359 -40.85 -27.91 9.29
C THR A 359 -40.20 -27.77 7.92
N ALA A 360 -40.47 -28.71 7.01
CA ALA A 360 -39.96 -28.66 5.64
C ALA A 360 -40.56 -27.48 4.85
N CYS A 361 -39.76 -26.79 4.05
CA CYS A 361 -40.18 -25.64 3.26
C CYS A 361 -41.05 -26.09 2.07
N PRO A 362 -42.33 -25.68 2.00
CA PRO A 362 -43.24 -26.09 0.92
C PRO A 362 -42.91 -25.41 -0.42
N LYS A 363 -42.15 -24.30 -0.40
CA LYS A 363 -41.72 -23.56 -1.60
C LYS A 363 -40.39 -24.06 -2.18
N CYS A 364 -39.72 -25.01 -1.54
CA CYS A 364 -38.44 -25.56 -2.01
C CYS A 364 -38.67 -26.62 -3.11
N PRO A 365 -38.11 -26.46 -4.33
CA PRO A 365 -38.17 -27.46 -5.39
C PRO A 365 -37.56 -28.80 -4.97
N ALA A 366 -38.01 -29.90 -5.59
CA ALA A 366 -37.51 -31.24 -5.26
C ALA A 366 -36.01 -31.40 -5.53
N GLU A 367 -35.53 -30.91 -6.68
CA GLU A 367 -34.11 -30.95 -7.09
C GLU A 367 -33.20 -30.29 -6.02
N VAL A 368 -33.49 -29.03 -5.68
CA VAL A 368 -32.78 -28.27 -4.63
C VAL A 368 -32.87 -28.95 -3.26
N ARG A 369 -33.98 -29.62 -2.96
CA ARG A 369 -34.17 -30.36 -1.70
C ARG A 369 -33.23 -31.57 -1.60
N GLU A 370 -33.06 -32.33 -2.68
CA GLU A 370 -32.16 -33.48 -2.69
C GLU A 370 -30.68 -33.06 -2.77
N GLU A 371 -30.33 -32.06 -3.59
CA GLU A 371 -28.97 -31.50 -3.67
C GLU A 371 -28.45 -31.06 -2.28
N ILE A 372 -29.29 -30.38 -1.49
CA ILE A 372 -28.92 -29.97 -0.13
C ILE A 372 -28.78 -31.17 0.82
N ARG A 373 -29.50 -32.28 0.62
CA ARG A 373 -29.30 -33.52 1.40
C ARG A 373 -28.00 -34.23 1.03
N GLU A 374 -27.65 -34.27 -0.25
CA GLU A 374 -26.36 -34.81 -0.70
C GLU A 374 -25.20 -33.98 -0.12
N TYR A 375 -25.28 -32.64 -0.19
CA TYR A 375 -24.31 -31.75 0.43
C TYR A 375 -24.19 -32.00 1.95
N MET A 376 -25.32 -32.07 2.66
CA MET A 376 -25.34 -32.30 4.12
C MET A 376 -24.79 -33.68 4.51
N THR A 377 -25.08 -34.74 3.74
CA THR A 377 -24.53 -36.07 4.01
C THR A 377 -23.04 -36.17 3.66
N LYS A 378 -22.58 -35.50 2.60
CA LYS A 378 -21.15 -35.34 2.30
C LYS A 378 -20.43 -34.57 3.41
N LYS A 379 -20.94 -33.42 3.85
CA LYS A 379 -20.36 -32.65 4.96
C LYS A 379 -20.37 -33.41 6.29
N LYS A 380 -21.36 -34.27 6.52
CA LYS A 380 -21.37 -35.18 7.67
C LYS A 380 -20.19 -36.17 7.59
N LYS A 381 -20.00 -36.84 6.45
CA LYS A 381 -18.85 -37.76 6.23
C LYS A 381 -17.51 -37.05 6.38
N GLU A 382 -17.32 -35.90 5.72
CA GLU A 382 -16.09 -35.10 5.84
C GLU A 382 -15.80 -34.73 7.31
N LYS A 383 -16.83 -34.43 8.11
CA LYS A 383 -16.67 -34.17 9.54
C LYS A 383 -16.33 -35.44 10.31
N GLU A 384 -16.99 -36.56 10.04
CA GLU A 384 -16.71 -37.86 10.68
C GLU A 384 -15.28 -38.35 10.37
N GLU A 385 -14.81 -38.17 9.13
CA GLU A 385 -13.43 -38.45 8.69
C GLU A 385 -12.41 -37.53 9.40
N MET A 386 -12.68 -36.23 9.48
CA MET A 386 -11.84 -35.27 10.23
C MET A 386 -11.79 -35.58 11.74
N ASN A 387 -12.85 -36.15 12.31
CA ASN A 387 -12.94 -36.50 13.74
C ASN A 387 -12.27 -37.85 14.10
N MET A 388 -11.72 -38.56 13.10
CA MET A 388 -11.05 -39.87 13.26
C MET A 388 -9.51 -39.78 13.21
N LEU A 389 -8.95 -38.58 13.06
CA LEU A 389 -7.52 -38.32 13.25
C LEU A 389 -7.22 -38.08 14.75
N PRO A 390 -6.34 -38.86 15.40
CA PRO A 390 -5.96 -38.63 16.79
C PRO A 390 -5.33 -37.24 16.99
N HIS A 391 -5.65 -36.61 18.12
CA HIS A 391 -5.10 -35.33 18.52
C HIS A 391 -3.64 -35.51 18.99
N PHE A 392 -2.71 -34.79 18.37
CA PHE A 392 -1.26 -34.97 18.60
C PHE A 392 -0.80 -34.66 20.04
N ASP A 393 -1.62 -33.99 20.85
CA ASP A 393 -1.29 -33.59 22.22
C ASP A 393 -1.41 -34.73 23.28
N GLU A 394 -1.96 -35.90 22.93
CA GLU A 394 -2.04 -37.06 23.86
C GLU A 394 -0.77 -37.94 23.91
N LEU A 395 0.32 -37.56 23.23
CA LEU A 395 1.61 -38.27 23.33
C LEU A 395 2.63 -37.61 24.29
N ALA A 396 2.21 -36.61 25.07
CA ALA A 396 3.08 -35.84 25.97
C ALA A 396 3.15 -36.35 27.43
N ASN A 397 2.24 -37.23 27.85
CA ASN A 397 2.02 -37.58 29.27
C ASN A 397 2.11 -39.10 29.54
N ALA A 398 3.18 -39.77 29.10
CA ALA A 398 3.26 -41.25 29.18
C ALA A 398 4.67 -41.88 29.36
N TYR A 399 5.71 -41.12 29.77
CA TYR A 399 7.06 -41.68 29.99
C TYR A 399 7.88 -40.95 31.09
N GLU A 400 7.55 -41.18 32.36
CA GLU A 400 8.50 -41.16 33.50
C GLU A 400 8.06 -42.27 34.50
N GLU A 401 9.01 -42.84 35.24
CA GLU A 401 8.89 -43.97 36.21
C GLU A 401 8.41 -45.33 35.62
N ASP A 402 9.07 -46.49 35.77
CA ASP A 402 10.50 -46.88 35.89
C ASP A 402 10.62 -48.37 35.39
N GLU A 403 11.58 -49.29 35.66
CA GLU A 403 12.66 -49.48 36.64
C GLU A 403 13.76 -50.43 36.06
N GLU A 404 14.94 -50.48 36.70
CA GLU A 404 16.07 -51.47 36.76
C GLU A 404 16.00 -52.88 36.08
N ASP A 405 17.10 -53.57 35.66
CA ASP A 405 18.55 -53.24 35.42
C ASP A 405 19.28 -54.40 34.64
N ASP A 406 20.62 -54.45 34.69
CA ASP A 406 21.60 -55.53 34.38
C ASP A 406 22.24 -55.64 32.95
N VAL A 407 23.09 -54.64 32.65
CA VAL A 407 24.55 -54.77 32.40
C VAL A 407 25.12 -55.95 31.56
N GLU A 408 25.82 -55.62 30.46
CA GLU A 408 27.21 -56.07 30.24
C GLU A 408 28.05 -55.06 29.42
N VAL A 409 29.40 -55.17 29.43
CA VAL A 409 30.35 -54.08 29.12
C VAL A 409 31.39 -54.46 28.07
N ILE A 410 31.82 -53.53 27.21
CA ILE A 410 33.18 -53.49 26.61
C ILE A 410 33.57 -52.08 26.13
N GLU A 411 34.86 -51.71 26.27
CA GLU A 411 35.40 -50.37 25.98
C GLU A 411 36.11 -50.20 24.61
N ARG A 412 36.08 -48.96 24.11
CA ARG A 412 37.15 -48.19 23.39
C ARG A 412 38.02 -48.87 22.30
N GLY A 413 38.06 -48.24 21.12
CA GLY A 413 39.11 -48.43 20.09
C GLY A 413 39.49 -47.13 19.35
N LYS A 414 40.68 -47.06 18.75
CA LYS A 414 41.21 -45.87 18.03
C LYS A 414 41.44 -46.14 16.52
N ARG A 415 41.60 -45.03 15.78
CA ARG A 415 41.99 -44.88 14.34
C ARG A 415 43.01 -45.91 13.84
N PRO A 416 43.10 -46.11 12.51
CA PRO A 416 44.29 -45.60 11.82
C PRO A 416 44.04 -44.84 10.49
N LEU A 417 45.11 -44.22 9.97
CA LEU A 417 45.24 -43.61 8.63
C LEU A 417 46.26 -44.41 7.81
N ALA A 418 46.05 -44.56 6.49
CA ALA A 418 47.10 -44.92 5.52
C ALA A 418 46.62 -44.70 4.06
N HIS A 419 47.48 -44.73 3.03
CA HIS A 419 48.67 -43.91 2.76
C HIS A 419 49.06 -44.02 1.26
N GLY A 420 49.93 -43.13 0.77
CA GLY A 420 50.53 -43.19 -0.59
C GLY A 420 49.86 -42.28 -1.64
N SER A 421 50.58 -41.60 -2.54
CA SER A 421 52.05 -41.54 -2.74
C SER A 421 52.54 -40.12 -3.06
N GLU A 422 53.71 -39.79 -2.49
CA GLU A 422 54.91 -39.14 -3.05
C GLU A 422 54.85 -38.50 -4.47
N VAL A 423 55.63 -37.45 -4.81
CA VAL A 423 57.10 -37.31 -4.66
C VAL A 423 57.55 -35.85 -4.40
N SER A 424 58.78 -35.72 -3.87
CA SER A 424 59.63 -34.54 -3.61
C SER A 424 59.59 -33.38 -4.65
N SER A 425 60.01 -32.13 -4.34
CA SER A 425 61.35 -31.76 -3.83
C SER A 425 61.40 -30.38 -3.15
N ALA A 426 62.49 -30.10 -2.42
CA ALA A 426 62.65 -28.97 -1.50
C ALA A 426 63.91 -28.11 -1.75
N ARG A 427 63.72 -26.78 -1.69
CA ARG A 427 64.68 -25.67 -1.41
C ARG A 427 63.91 -24.36 -1.69
N GLY A 428 64.23 -23.20 -1.12
CA GLY A 428 65.26 -22.81 -0.16
C GLY A 428 65.27 -21.27 -0.09
N SER A 429 65.47 -20.67 1.09
CA SER A 429 65.24 -19.23 1.28
C SER A 429 66.28 -18.33 0.58
N THR A 430 65.80 -17.32 -0.16
CA THR A 430 66.53 -16.06 -0.36
C THR A 430 65.53 -14.89 -0.40
N THR A 431 65.71 -13.90 0.47
CA THR A 431 64.98 -12.62 0.42
C THR A 431 65.54 -11.70 -0.66
N ILE A 432 64.73 -11.32 -1.66
CA ILE A 432 65.04 -10.19 -2.55
C ILE A 432 63.86 -9.23 -2.61
N SER A 433 64.02 -8.07 -1.98
CA SER A 433 63.09 -6.94 -2.10
C SER A 433 63.07 -6.43 -3.54
N THR A 434 61.91 -6.48 -4.22
CA THR A 434 61.75 -5.82 -5.53
C THR A 434 60.46 -5.00 -5.61
N VAL A 435 60.68 -3.72 -5.92
CA VAL A 435 59.72 -2.62 -6.12
C VAL A 435 58.38 -3.04 -6.72
N SER A 436 57.31 -2.52 -6.12
CA SER A 436 55.92 -2.64 -6.58
C SER A 436 55.71 -2.08 -7.98
N LYS A 437 55.86 -2.92 -9.01
CA LYS A 437 55.42 -2.60 -10.38
C LYS A 437 53.90 -2.44 -10.39
N THR A 438 53.42 -1.25 -10.73
CA THR A 438 52.00 -1.00 -10.98
C THR A 438 51.50 -1.93 -12.07
N LYS A 439 50.58 -2.84 -11.71
CA LYS A 439 49.95 -3.73 -12.69
C LYS A 439 49.17 -2.86 -13.68
N LYS A 440 49.60 -2.83 -14.95
CA LYS A 440 48.75 -2.31 -16.04
C LYS A 440 47.40 -3.04 -15.97
N PRO A 441 46.26 -2.35 -16.20
CA PRO A 441 44.96 -3.02 -16.23
C PRO A 441 45.02 -4.15 -17.28
N LYS A 442 44.48 -5.33 -16.93
CA LYS A 442 44.39 -6.44 -17.88
C LYS A 442 43.58 -5.98 -19.09
N GLN A 443 44.20 -5.98 -20.26
CA GLN A 443 43.51 -5.74 -21.52
C GLN A 443 42.61 -6.95 -21.79
N LYS A 444 41.28 -6.74 -21.74
CA LYS A 444 40.30 -7.81 -22.01
C LYS A 444 40.47 -8.32 -23.45
N GLY A 445 40.50 -9.64 -23.62
CA GLY A 445 40.50 -10.31 -24.91
C GLY A 445 39.08 -10.67 -25.39
N PRO A 446 38.91 -11.14 -26.64
CA PRO A 446 37.59 -11.51 -27.18
C PRO A 446 36.86 -12.59 -26.36
N ILE A 447 37.61 -13.48 -25.69
CA ILE A 447 37.04 -14.54 -24.86
C ILE A 447 36.42 -14.01 -23.55
N ASP A 448 36.92 -12.89 -23.01
CA ASP A 448 36.41 -12.30 -21.75
C ASP A 448 34.98 -11.78 -21.89
N VAL A 449 34.47 -11.59 -23.11
CA VAL A 449 33.09 -11.18 -23.39
C VAL A 449 32.11 -12.27 -22.94
N PHE A 450 32.41 -13.54 -23.21
CA PHE A 450 31.55 -14.68 -22.87
C PHE A 450 31.55 -15.01 -21.37
N PHE A 451 32.58 -14.57 -20.64
CA PHE A 451 32.71 -14.74 -19.18
C PHE A 451 32.41 -13.45 -18.39
N THR A 452 32.02 -12.35 -19.05
CA THR A 452 31.58 -11.13 -18.37
C THR A 452 30.10 -11.27 -17.97
N PRO A 453 29.75 -11.28 -16.67
CA PRO A 453 28.37 -11.50 -16.21
C PRO A 453 27.46 -10.30 -16.50
N ASN A 454 26.19 -10.57 -16.81
CA ASN A 454 25.18 -9.54 -17.13
C ASN A 454 25.14 -8.43 -16.04
N PRO A 455 25.34 -7.14 -16.40
CA PRO A 455 25.20 -5.99 -15.51
C PRO A 455 23.97 -6.00 -14.60
N ASP A 456 22.79 -6.41 -15.10
CA ASP A 456 21.55 -6.46 -14.31
C ASP A 456 21.69 -7.44 -13.13
N VAL A 457 22.13 -8.66 -13.43
CA VAL A 457 22.34 -9.73 -12.45
C VAL A 457 23.45 -9.34 -11.46
N VAL A 458 24.51 -8.68 -11.92
CA VAL A 458 25.58 -8.19 -11.05
C VAL A 458 25.08 -7.12 -10.08
N VAL A 459 24.22 -6.20 -10.54
CA VAL A 459 23.64 -5.15 -9.69
C VAL A 459 22.59 -5.71 -8.73
N GLN A 460 21.75 -6.64 -9.18
CA GLN A 460 20.80 -7.37 -8.32
C GLN A 460 21.54 -8.14 -7.21
N ASN A 461 22.57 -8.91 -7.55
CA ASN A 461 23.36 -9.64 -6.55
C ASN A 461 24.07 -8.71 -5.55
N ARG A 462 24.50 -7.51 -5.97
CA ARG A 462 25.04 -6.48 -5.06
C ARG A 462 23.97 -5.83 -4.17
N LYS A 463 22.71 -5.77 -4.60
CA LYS A 463 21.59 -5.38 -3.72
C LYS A 463 21.32 -6.49 -2.68
N ALA A 464 21.39 -7.76 -3.09
CA ALA A 464 21.04 -8.91 -2.24
C ALA A 464 22.11 -9.34 -1.22
N GLN A 465 23.41 -9.15 -1.48
CA GLN A 465 24.49 -9.64 -0.61
C GLN A 465 24.87 -8.71 0.56
N GLY A 466 24.12 -7.63 0.80
CA GLY A 466 24.39 -6.68 1.88
C GLY A 466 25.70 -5.89 1.74
N LYS A 467 26.00 -5.04 2.73
CA LYS A 467 27.18 -4.16 2.73
C LYS A 467 28.46 -4.86 3.21
N GLN A 468 28.89 -5.95 2.55
CA GLN A 468 30.25 -6.44 2.78
C GLN A 468 31.26 -5.41 2.24
N THR A 469 31.86 -4.62 3.12
CA THR A 469 32.90 -3.64 2.77
C THR A 469 34.11 -4.36 2.22
N ARG A 470 34.29 -4.30 0.89
CA ARG A 470 35.52 -4.76 0.25
C ARG A 470 36.73 -4.06 0.87
N ILE A 471 37.84 -4.80 0.96
CA ILE A 471 39.13 -4.35 1.52
C ILE A 471 39.66 -3.09 0.80
N ASP A 472 39.18 -2.81 -0.41
CA ASP A 472 39.53 -1.65 -1.24
C ASP A 472 38.59 -0.43 -1.09
N ALA A 473 37.54 -0.48 -0.26
CA ALA A 473 36.55 0.60 -0.14
C ALA A 473 37.10 1.91 0.47
N ASN A 474 38.20 1.83 1.22
CA ASN A 474 38.86 2.99 1.81
C ASN A 474 40.06 3.53 1.00
N ASP A 475 40.39 2.92 -0.14
CA ASP A 475 41.49 3.32 -1.03
C ASP A 475 41.32 4.80 -1.50
N PRO A 476 42.23 5.72 -1.12
CA PRO A 476 42.16 7.12 -1.51
C PRO A 476 42.15 7.33 -3.03
N TYR A 477 42.91 6.51 -3.78
CA TYR A 477 43.00 6.60 -5.23
C TYR A 477 41.65 6.27 -5.89
N ARG A 478 40.94 5.27 -5.38
CA ARG A 478 39.57 4.95 -5.85
C ARG A 478 38.54 5.99 -5.45
N LYS A 479 38.65 6.57 -4.25
CA LYS A 479 37.76 7.68 -3.84
C LYS A 479 37.93 8.87 -4.77
N GLU A 480 39.16 9.26 -5.06
CA GLU A 480 39.46 10.37 -5.96
C GLU A 480 39.01 10.09 -7.41
N LEU A 481 39.26 8.88 -7.93
CA LEU A 481 38.74 8.47 -9.25
C LEU A 481 37.20 8.49 -9.31
N ARG A 482 36.53 8.02 -8.26
CA ARG A 482 35.06 8.06 -8.16
C ARG A 482 34.57 9.51 -8.13
N GLU A 483 35.19 10.38 -7.35
CA GLU A 483 34.85 11.81 -7.28
C GLU A 483 35.00 12.48 -8.65
N ARG A 484 36.16 12.30 -9.31
CA ARG A 484 36.38 12.83 -10.67
C ARG A 484 35.31 12.33 -11.66
N ALA A 485 34.89 11.07 -11.57
CA ALA A 485 33.82 10.52 -12.41
C ALA A 485 32.45 11.13 -12.07
N CYS A 486 32.07 11.18 -10.79
CA CYS A 486 30.81 11.76 -10.32
C CYS A 486 30.67 13.24 -10.69
N ILE A 487 31.74 14.05 -10.59
CA ILE A 487 31.73 15.46 -10.99
C ILE A 487 31.47 15.61 -12.50
N ARG A 488 32.06 14.75 -13.34
CA ARG A 488 31.83 14.79 -14.80
C ARG A 488 30.42 14.32 -15.17
N PHE A 489 29.90 13.31 -14.50
CA PHE A 489 28.53 12.82 -14.67
C PHE A 489 27.49 13.86 -14.23
N ALA A 490 27.68 14.50 -13.06
CA ALA A 490 26.77 15.53 -12.55
C ALA A 490 26.73 16.78 -13.47
N ARG A 491 27.88 17.16 -14.05
CA ARG A 491 27.92 18.22 -15.08
C ARG A 491 27.13 17.83 -16.32
N TRP A 492 27.33 16.62 -16.85
CA TRP A 492 26.55 16.14 -18.00
C TRP A 492 25.03 16.09 -17.73
N MET A 493 24.60 15.68 -16.52
CA MET A 493 23.18 15.76 -16.15
C MET A 493 22.66 17.20 -16.15
N TYR A 494 23.43 18.15 -15.62
CA TYR A 494 23.07 19.56 -15.59
C TYR A 494 23.01 20.16 -17.01
N ASP A 495 24.05 19.92 -17.81
CA ASP A 495 24.17 20.41 -19.20
C ASP A 495 23.06 19.86 -20.13
N ALA A 496 22.47 18.71 -19.78
CA ALA A 496 21.39 18.06 -20.51
C ALA A 496 20.00 18.17 -19.82
N GLU A 497 19.86 19.04 -18.81
CA GLU A 497 18.63 19.27 -18.03
C GLU A 497 18.00 18.00 -17.42
N ILE A 498 18.80 16.97 -17.14
CA ILE A 498 18.32 15.67 -16.66
C ILE A 498 17.94 15.78 -15.17
N PRO A 499 16.68 15.46 -14.78
CA PRO A 499 16.25 15.49 -13.39
C PRO A 499 17.13 14.63 -12.47
N PHE A 500 17.60 15.19 -11.35
CA PHE A 500 18.56 14.51 -10.46
C PHE A 500 18.06 13.17 -9.90
N ASN A 501 16.74 12.96 -9.82
CA ASN A 501 16.15 11.69 -9.39
C ASN A 501 16.34 10.55 -10.40
N ALA A 502 16.76 10.81 -11.65
CA ALA A 502 17.03 9.80 -12.66
C ALA A 502 18.14 8.79 -12.27
N VAL A 503 19.02 9.15 -11.32
CA VAL A 503 20.02 8.21 -10.76
C VAL A 503 19.40 7.07 -9.94
N ASN A 504 18.11 7.17 -9.60
CA ASN A 504 17.36 6.14 -8.88
C ASN A 504 16.54 5.23 -9.79
N CYS A 505 16.58 5.43 -11.11
CA CYS A 505 15.98 4.50 -12.06
C CYS A 505 16.74 3.17 -12.03
N ASP A 506 16.05 2.02 -12.02
CA ASP A 506 16.72 0.72 -11.87
C ASP A 506 17.71 0.40 -12.98
N SER A 507 17.52 0.94 -14.19
CA SER A 507 18.47 0.84 -15.32
C SER A 507 19.76 1.66 -15.15
N PHE A 508 19.82 2.61 -14.19
CA PHE A 508 21.00 3.43 -13.96
C PHE A 508 22.18 2.62 -13.40
N GLY A 509 21.92 1.71 -12.46
CA GLY A 509 22.94 0.82 -11.90
C GLY A 509 23.59 -0.08 -12.96
N PRO A 510 22.80 -0.85 -13.74
CA PRO A 510 23.28 -1.67 -14.85
C PRO A 510 24.00 -0.87 -15.93
N MET A 511 23.57 0.35 -16.25
CA MET A 511 24.28 1.23 -17.18
C MET A 511 25.70 1.57 -16.68
N ILE A 512 25.84 1.98 -15.41
CA ILE A 512 27.15 2.29 -14.82
C ILE A 512 28.03 1.03 -14.71
N GLU A 513 27.44 -0.12 -14.39
CA GLU A 513 28.16 -1.41 -14.38
C GLU A 513 28.62 -1.81 -15.79
N ALA A 514 27.78 -1.67 -16.83
CA ALA A 514 28.14 -1.98 -18.22
C ALA A 514 29.31 -1.13 -18.73
N ILE A 515 29.29 0.18 -18.44
CA ILE A 515 30.40 1.11 -18.73
C ILE A 515 31.68 0.68 -17.97
N GLY A 516 31.55 0.30 -16.69
CA GLY A 516 32.65 -0.22 -15.88
C GLY A 516 33.20 -1.57 -16.39
N GLN A 517 32.35 -2.43 -16.93
CA GLN A 517 32.71 -3.73 -17.50
C GLN A 517 33.40 -3.61 -18.86
N TYR A 518 33.08 -2.59 -19.67
CA TYR A 518 33.87 -2.23 -20.86
C TYR A 518 35.25 -1.72 -20.43
N GLY A 519 35.28 -0.77 -19.49
CA GLY A 519 36.52 -0.20 -18.94
C GLY A 519 37.11 0.95 -19.77
N PRO A 520 38.40 1.30 -19.53
CA PRO A 520 39.03 2.46 -20.15
C PRO A 520 39.08 2.39 -21.68
N GLY A 521 38.73 3.49 -22.34
CA GLY A 521 38.76 3.60 -23.81
C GLY A 521 37.41 3.38 -24.51
N MET A 522 36.32 3.19 -23.76
CA MET A 522 34.97 3.29 -24.33
C MET A 522 34.78 4.66 -24.98
N LYS A 523 34.42 4.70 -26.27
CA LYS A 523 33.93 5.92 -26.91
C LYS A 523 32.47 6.15 -26.49
N PRO A 524 32.03 7.38 -26.18
CA PRO A 524 30.63 7.66 -25.96
C PRO A 524 29.83 7.33 -27.25
N PRO A 525 28.63 6.74 -27.14
CA PRO A 525 27.82 6.43 -28.32
C PRO A 525 27.41 7.72 -29.03
N SER A 526 27.46 7.73 -30.36
CA SER A 526 27.04 8.88 -31.14
C SER A 526 25.54 9.11 -31.08
N TYR A 527 25.11 10.35 -31.37
CA TYR A 527 23.70 10.71 -31.50
C TYR A 527 22.92 9.76 -32.43
N HIS A 528 23.53 9.32 -33.54
CA HIS A 528 22.91 8.40 -34.48
C HIS A 528 22.78 6.98 -33.92
N GLU A 529 23.80 6.47 -33.21
CA GLU A 529 23.75 5.15 -32.56
C GLU A 529 22.67 5.07 -31.49
N VAL A 530 22.57 6.09 -30.63
CA VAL A 530 21.51 6.17 -29.60
C VAL A 530 20.14 6.29 -30.26
N ARG A 531 19.94 7.26 -31.16
CA ARG A 531 18.62 7.58 -31.72
C ARG A 531 18.01 6.47 -32.58
N VAL A 532 18.82 5.63 -33.23
CA VAL A 532 18.32 4.66 -34.22
C VAL A 532 18.59 3.19 -33.86
N PRO A 533 19.81 2.61 -33.99
CA PRO A 533 20.00 1.18 -33.78
C PRO A 533 19.90 0.75 -32.30
N LEU A 534 20.33 1.57 -31.33
CA LEU A 534 20.21 1.21 -29.92
C LEU A 534 18.76 1.33 -29.44
N LEU A 535 18.07 2.44 -29.73
CA LEU A 535 16.65 2.60 -29.39
C LEU A 535 15.76 1.53 -30.05
N LYS A 536 16.06 1.11 -31.30
CA LYS A 536 15.36 -0.03 -31.93
C LYS A 536 15.53 -1.33 -31.16
N LYS A 537 16.76 -1.65 -30.71
CA LYS A 537 17.01 -2.84 -29.88
C LYS A 537 16.25 -2.80 -28.55
N GLU A 538 16.10 -1.62 -27.95
CA GLU A 538 15.29 -1.46 -26.73
C GLU A 538 13.79 -1.66 -26.98
N THR A 539 13.28 -1.15 -28.10
CA THR A 539 11.91 -1.42 -28.58
C THR A 539 11.70 -2.91 -28.89
N GLU A 540 12.70 -3.60 -29.46
CA GLU A 540 12.69 -5.04 -29.69
C GLU A 540 12.73 -5.83 -28.37
N HIS A 541 13.54 -5.42 -27.39
CA HIS A 541 13.58 -6.01 -26.05
C HIS A 541 12.21 -5.88 -25.35
N SER A 542 11.65 -4.67 -25.34
CA SER A 542 10.31 -4.39 -24.81
C SER A 542 9.24 -5.25 -25.50
N ASN A 543 9.27 -5.36 -26.83
CA ASN A 543 8.34 -6.23 -27.57
C ASN A 543 8.52 -7.73 -27.27
N ASN A 544 9.73 -8.18 -26.91
CA ASN A 544 9.95 -9.56 -26.47
C ASN A 544 9.36 -9.83 -25.08
N LEU A 545 9.46 -8.87 -24.15
CA LEU A 545 8.77 -8.97 -22.85
C LEU A 545 7.25 -9.03 -23.01
N MET A 546 6.69 -8.26 -23.95
CA MET A 546 5.25 -8.23 -24.23
C MET A 546 4.67 -9.58 -24.74
N LYS A 547 5.50 -10.52 -25.22
CA LYS A 547 5.03 -11.82 -25.77
C LYS A 547 4.14 -12.57 -24.79
N GLY A 548 4.60 -12.73 -23.55
CA GLY A 548 3.86 -13.47 -22.52
C GLY A 548 2.49 -12.88 -22.18
N HIS A 549 2.24 -11.60 -22.46
CA HIS A 549 0.91 -11.00 -22.33
C HIS A 549 0.05 -11.25 -23.57
N ARG A 550 0.61 -11.27 -24.78
CA ARG A 550 -0.11 -11.60 -26.02
C ARG A 550 -0.68 -13.01 -25.99
N ASP A 551 0.07 -13.96 -25.42
CA ASP A 551 -0.39 -15.33 -25.20
C ASP A 551 -1.64 -15.37 -24.27
N ASP A 552 -1.69 -14.49 -23.26
CA ASP A 552 -2.83 -14.35 -22.36
C ASP A 552 -4.03 -13.65 -23.02
N TRP A 553 -3.80 -12.72 -23.97
CA TRP A 553 -4.89 -12.07 -24.73
C TRP A 553 -5.70 -13.10 -25.53
N VAL A 554 -5.02 -14.08 -26.15
CA VAL A 554 -5.65 -15.18 -26.89
C VAL A 554 -6.37 -16.16 -25.96
N LYS A 555 -5.88 -16.34 -24.73
CA LYS A 555 -6.41 -17.35 -23.79
C LYS A 555 -7.56 -16.84 -22.90
N TYR A 556 -7.53 -15.57 -22.49
CA TYR A 556 -8.45 -15.00 -21.51
C TYR A 556 -9.14 -13.72 -21.99
N GLY A 557 -8.78 -13.21 -23.17
CA GLY A 557 -9.14 -11.87 -23.62
C GLY A 557 -8.32 -10.76 -22.95
N CYS A 558 -8.55 -9.53 -23.38
CA CYS A 558 -7.93 -8.33 -22.82
C CYS A 558 -8.85 -7.10 -22.87
N SER A 559 -8.60 -6.15 -21.97
CA SER A 559 -9.19 -4.80 -22.00
C SER A 559 -8.22 -3.84 -22.68
N ILE A 560 -8.64 -3.18 -23.75
CA ILE A 560 -7.94 -1.99 -24.28
C ILE A 560 -8.30 -0.81 -23.36
N MET A 561 -7.33 0.03 -23.03
CA MET A 561 -7.54 1.26 -22.27
C MET A 561 -6.88 2.42 -23.00
N MET A 562 -7.60 3.53 -23.17
CA MET A 562 -7.11 4.73 -23.82
C MET A 562 -7.23 5.94 -22.87
N ASP A 563 -6.10 6.60 -22.63
CA ASP A 563 -5.95 7.76 -21.75
C ASP A 563 -5.45 8.96 -22.54
N GLY A 564 -6.04 10.14 -22.33
CA GLY A 564 -5.81 11.33 -23.14
C GLY A 564 -5.33 12.53 -22.33
N TRP A 565 -4.11 13.01 -22.61
CA TRP A 565 -3.54 14.18 -21.94
C TRP A 565 -3.11 15.27 -22.92
N THR A 566 -3.09 16.52 -22.46
CA THR A 566 -2.62 17.66 -23.25
C THR A 566 -1.28 18.16 -22.71
N ASP A 567 -0.27 18.28 -23.58
CA ASP A 567 1.06 18.74 -23.19
C ASP A 567 1.14 20.27 -23.04
N LYS A 568 2.24 20.77 -22.47
CA LYS A 568 2.49 22.21 -22.28
C LYS A 568 2.61 23.02 -23.59
N LYS A 569 2.55 22.37 -24.75
CA LYS A 569 2.53 22.98 -26.10
C LYS A 569 1.16 22.88 -26.76
N GLY A 570 0.14 22.40 -26.04
CA GLY A 570 -1.23 22.26 -26.53
C GLY A 570 -1.50 21.01 -27.36
N ARG A 571 -0.59 20.03 -27.38
CA ARG A 571 -0.77 18.79 -28.15
C ARG A 571 -1.55 17.76 -27.34
N THR A 572 -2.61 17.18 -27.92
CA THR A 572 -3.33 16.06 -27.32
C THR A 572 -2.65 14.76 -27.68
N LEU A 573 -2.15 14.04 -26.68
CA LEU A 573 -1.52 12.73 -26.83
C LEU A 573 -2.42 11.66 -26.21
N LEU A 574 -2.73 10.61 -26.97
CA LEU A 574 -3.55 9.49 -26.57
C LEU A 574 -2.66 8.27 -26.30
N ASN A 575 -2.55 7.89 -25.04
CA ASN A 575 -1.83 6.70 -24.60
C ASN A 575 -2.73 5.48 -24.71
N PHE A 576 -2.32 4.47 -25.45
CA PHE A 576 -3.00 3.19 -25.50
C PHE A 576 -2.28 2.16 -24.65
N LEU A 577 -3.05 1.49 -23.79
CA LEU A 577 -2.63 0.42 -22.92
C LEU A 577 -3.51 -0.82 -23.16
N VAL A 578 -2.99 -2.00 -22.84
CA VAL A 578 -3.76 -3.25 -22.85
C VAL A 578 -3.56 -3.97 -21.53
N ASN A 579 -4.66 -4.39 -20.91
CA ASN A 579 -4.68 -5.11 -19.64
C ASN A 579 -5.17 -6.55 -19.83
N CYS A 580 -4.47 -7.50 -19.21
CA CYS A 580 -4.84 -8.92 -19.14
C CYS A 580 -4.45 -9.47 -17.75
N PRO A 581 -4.66 -10.77 -17.43
CA PRO A 581 -4.36 -11.31 -16.09
C PRO A 581 -2.91 -11.15 -15.60
N LYS A 582 -1.93 -11.03 -16.51
CA LYS A 582 -0.53 -10.68 -16.19
C LYS A 582 -0.29 -9.20 -15.86
N GLY A 583 -1.31 -8.35 -15.99
CA GLY A 583 -1.27 -6.92 -15.72
C GLY A 583 -1.42 -6.03 -16.96
N THR A 584 -1.32 -4.71 -16.73
CA THR A 584 -1.40 -3.66 -17.74
C THR A 584 -0.05 -3.40 -18.39
N MET A 585 -0.03 -3.24 -19.72
CA MET A 585 1.12 -2.75 -20.49
C MET A 585 0.75 -1.52 -21.31
N PHE A 586 1.66 -0.57 -21.42
CA PHE A 586 1.62 0.47 -22.45
C PHE A 586 1.98 -0.12 -23.82
N VAL A 587 1.28 0.28 -24.88
CA VAL A 587 1.50 -0.19 -26.25
C VAL A 587 2.05 0.92 -27.14
N GLU A 588 1.38 2.08 -27.21
CA GLU A 588 1.84 3.24 -27.96
C GLU A 588 1.20 4.55 -27.48
N SER A 589 1.71 5.68 -27.96
CA SER A 589 1.11 7.01 -27.75
C SER A 589 0.97 7.73 -29.09
N ILE A 590 -0.21 8.28 -29.36
CA ILE A 590 -0.59 8.85 -30.65
C ILE A 590 -0.91 10.34 -30.51
N ASP A 591 -0.38 11.17 -31.40
CA ASP A 591 -0.76 12.59 -31.48
C ASP A 591 -2.12 12.73 -32.18
N ALA A 592 -3.12 13.18 -31.41
CA ALA A 592 -4.50 13.37 -31.83
C ALA A 592 -4.92 14.85 -31.81
N SER A 593 -3.96 15.79 -31.75
CA SER A 593 -4.22 17.23 -31.60
C SER A 593 -5.17 17.81 -32.66
N SER A 594 -5.24 17.20 -33.85
CA SER A 594 -6.09 17.63 -34.97
C SER A 594 -7.45 16.91 -35.07
N TYR A 595 -7.74 15.94 -34.19
CA TYR A 595 -8.98 15.14 -34.26
C TYR A 595 -9.50 14.57 -32.92
N SER A 596 -8.90 14.88 -31.78
CA SER A 596 -9.34 14.42 -30.44
C SER A 596 -10.77 14.84 -30.03
N LYS A 597 -11.42 15.70 -30.80
CA LYS A 597 -12.81 16.16 -30.61
C LYS A 597 -13.78 15.61 -31.66
N ASP A 598 -13.29 14.76 -32.57
CA ASP A 598 -14.03 14.20 -33.69
C ASP A 598 -14.34 12.72 -33.42
N ALA A 599 -15.60 12.43 -33.09
CA ALA A 599 -16.04 11.09 -32.68
C ALA A 599 -15.81 10.01 -33.75
N GLU A 600 -15.87 10.37 -35.04
CA GLU A 600 -15.71 9.41 -36.13
C GLU A 600 -14.23 9.07 -36.32
N LYS A 601 -13.34 10.08 -36.26
CA LYS A 601 -11.88 9.85 -36.29
C LYS A 601 -11.38 9.13 -35.04
N MET A 602 -11.98 9.40 -33.88
CA MET A 602 -11.72 8.66 -32.65
C MET A 602 -12.14 7.19 -32.78
N PHE A 603 -13.35 6.93 -33.28
CA PHE A 603 -13.81 5.56 -33.60
C PHE A 603 -12.82 4.83 -34.53
N GLN A 604 -12.47 5.43 -35.68
CA GLN A 604 -11.53 4.85 -36.64
C GLN A 604 -10.12 4.61 -36.08
N LEU A 605 -9.71 5.34 -35.04
CA LEU A 605 -8.42 5.13 -34.37
C LEU A 605 -8.47 3.88 -33.47
N ILE A 606 -9.52 3.78 -32.66
CA ILE A 606 -9.71 2.68 -31.70
C ILE A 606 -10.03 1.38 -32.44
N GLU A 607 -10.84 1.45 -33.51
CA GLU A 607 -11.13 0.37 -34.45
C GLU A 607 -9.85 -0.29 -34.98
N LYS A 608 -8.91 0.49 -35.53
CA LYS A 608 -7.61 0.00 -36.01
C LYS A 608 -6.75 -0.59 -34.89
N PHE A 609 -6.92 -0.10 -33.66
CA PHE A 609 -6.23 -0.67 -32.50
C PHE A 609 -6.82 -2.04 -32.14
N VAL A 610 -8.15 -2.18 -32.10
CA VAL A 610 -8.87 -3.45 -31.90
C VAL A 610 -8.47 -4.47 -32.97
N GLU A 611 -8.53 -4.10 -34.24
CA GLU A 611 -8.13 -4.93 -35.38
C GLU A 611 -6.68 -5.42 -35.25
N ARG A 612 -5.76 -4.57 -34.77
CA ARG A 612 -4.33 -4.91 -34.57
C ARG A 612 -4.07 -5.80 -33.35
N ILE A 613 -4.90 -5.72 -32.30
CA ILE A 613 -4.86 -6.67 -31.16
C ILE A 613 -5.55 -7.99 -31.53
N GLY A 614 -6.45 -7.97 -32.51
CA GLY A 614 -7.29 -9.07 -32.95
C GLY A 614 -8.63 -9.01 -32.25
N GLU A 615 -9.72 -8.83 -33.00
CA GLU A 615 -11.08 -8.57 -32.46
C GLU A 615 -11.52 -9.60 -31.42
N ALA A 616 -11.25 -10.89 -31.65
CA ALA A 616 -11.60 -11.99 -30.74
C ALA A 616 -10.77 -12.04 -29.45
N ASN A 617 -9.64 -11.33 -29.39
CA ASN A 617 -8.81 -11.20 -28.20
C ASN A 617 -9.23 -10.01 -27.32
N VAL A 618 -9.98 -9.05 -27.88
CA VAL A 618 -10.51 -7.91 -27.12
C VAL A 618 -11.84 -8.33 -26.49
N VAL A 619 -12.07 -7.89 -25.25
CA VAL A 619 -13.32 -8.10 -24.51
C VAL A 619 -13.93 -6.77 -24.07
N GLN A 620 -13.08 -5.80 -23.72
CA GLN A 620 -13.48 -4.50 -23.20
C GLN A 620 -12.67 -3.37 -23.84
N ILE A 621 -13.29 -2.19 -23.95
CA ILE A 621 -12.61 -0.94 -24.27
C ILE A 621 -12.93 0.10 -23.17
N VAL A 622 -11.89 0.67 -22.54
CA VAL A 622 -12.00 1.70 -21.50
C VAL A 622 -11.47 3.04 -22.04
N ILE A 623 -12.25 4.10 -21.99
CA ILE A 623 -11.89 5.43 -22.51
C ILE A 623 -12.47 6.51 -21.59
N ASP A 624 -11.87 7.71 -21.53
CA ASP A 624 -12.46 8.83 -20.79
C ASP A 624 -13.90 9.20 -21.21
N SER A 625 -14.55 9.99 -20.35
CA SER A 625 -15.95 10.40 -20.44
C SER A 625 -16.21 11.60 -21.38
N ALA A 626 -15.21 12.07 -22.17
CA ALA A 626 -15.40 13.19 -23.08
C ALA A 626 -16.38 12.86 -24.23
N ALA A 627 -17.18 13.84 -24.65
CA ALA A 627 -18.30 13.62 -25.56
C ALA A 627 -17.94 12.93 -26.90
N ALA A 628 -16.75 13.19 -27.45
CA ALA A 628 -16.27 12.50 -28.65
C ALA A 628 -15.95 11.01 -28.40
N ASN A 629 -15.38 10.70 -27.24
CA ASN A 629 -15.03 9.34 -26.81
C ASN A 629 -16.27 8.52 -26.41
N VAL A 630 -17.28 9.17 -25.81
CA VAL A 630 -18.59 8.54 -25.53
C VAL A 630 -19.32 8.16 -26.82
N LEU A 631 -19.23 8.99 -27.87
CA LEU A 631 -19.80 8.67 -29.18
C LEU A 631 -19.00 7.57 -29.90
N ALA A 632 -17.67 7.67 -29.90
CA ALA A 632 -16.80 6.62 -30.45
C ALA A 632 -17.02 5.26 -29.76
N GLY A 633 -17.18 5.25 -28.44
CA GLY A 633 -17.52 4.07 -27.64
C GLY A 633 -18.81 3.39 -28.11
N LYS A 634 -19.88 4.17 -28.30
CA LYS A 634 -21.16 3.65 -28.83
C LYS A 634 -21.05 3.12 -30.26
N PHE A 635 -20.20 3.71 -31.10
CA PHE A 635 -19.94 3.17 -32.45
C PHE A 635 -19.16 1.84 -32.38
N LEU A 636 -18.26 1.66 -31.41
CA LEU A 636 -17.56 0.39 -31.18
C LEU A 636 -18.52 -0.72 -30.72
N GLU A 637 -19.40 -0.44 -29.75
CA GLU A 637 -20.44 -1.39 -29.31
C GLU A 637 -21.43 -1.73 -30.43
N ALA A 638 -21.69 -0.79 -31.35
CA ALA A 638 -22.55 -1.02 -32.52
C ALA A 638 -21.87 -1.84 -33.64
N LYS A 639 -20.54 -1.74 -33.83
CA LYS A 639 -19.79 -2.57 -34.80
C LYS A 639 -19.50 -3.96 -34.25
N PHE A 640 -19.12 -4.07 -32.98
CA PHE A 640 -18.55 -5.28 -32.39
C PHE A 640 -19.43 -5.81 -31.25
N ALA A 641 -20.40 -6.67 -31.58
CA ALA A 641 -21.43 -7.16 -30.64
C ALA A 641 -20.89 -7.96 -29.43
N HIS A 642 -19.62 -8.38 -29.43
CA HIS A 642 -18.95 -9.05 -28.32
C HIS A 642 -18.09 -8.12 -27.45
N LEU A 643 -17.91 -6.86 -27.86
CA LEU A 643 -17.15 -5.86 -27.12
C LEU A 643 -18.08 -4.93 -26.34
N TYR A 644 -17.73 -4.64 -25.09
CA TYR A 644 -18.37 -3.57 -24.33
C TYR A 644 -17.40 -2.39 -24.14
N TRP A 645 -17.93 -1.19 -24.33
CA TRP A 645 -17.24 0.05 -24.01
C TRP A 645 -17.53 0.44 -22.56
N THR A 646 -16.64 1.24 -21.98
CA THR A 646 -16.74 1.75 -20.61
C THR A 646 -16.13 3.13 -20.49
N PRO A 647 -16.82 4.11 -19.88
CA PRO A 647 -16.19 5.36 -19.46
C PRO A 647 -15.21 5.11 -18.31
N CYS A 648 -14.06 5.77 -18.33
CA CYS A 648 -13.04 5.70 -17.29
C CYS A 648 -13.55 6.39 -16.01
N ALA A 649 -13.51 5.69 -14.88
CA ALA A 649 -14.03 6.19 -13.60
C ALA A 649 -13.19 7.30 -12.93
N ALA A 650 -12.13 7.79 -13.58
CA ALA A 650 -11.27 8.86 -13.10
C ALA A 650 -11.71 10.28 -13.54
N HIS A 651 -12.75 10.39 -14.38
CA HIS A 651 -13.21 11.64 -15.01
C HIS A 651 -14.74 11.82 -14.94
#